data_AF-A0A841U9H9-F1
#
_entry.id   AF-A0A841U9H9-F1
#
_cell.length_a   1.000
_cell.length_b   1.000
_cell.length_c   1.000
_cell.angle_alpha   90.00
_cell.angle_beta   90.00
_cell.angle_gamma   90.00
#
_symmetry.space_group_name_H-M   'P 1'
#
loop_
_entity.id
_entity.type
_entity.pdbx_description
1 polymer ?
#
loop_
_entity_poly.entity_id
_entity_poly.type
_entity_poly.pdbx_seq_one_letter_code
_entity_poly.pdbx_strand_id
1 'polypeptide(L)'
;MNVHKYAKSLTALPLAAIFALAVPLQAFADNNLPLDTSYKAAVIGDTYQKAMDYYSLDEFNASADLTDEARKAVLQGLDASQAVPADREIVKTVGADQVTAFAQAGDTLWIGTTKGLQRINVKEGDKRDYTQYFAGPRYLYNGDDQVTGLYPDGDNGVWVRNSRGIVHIQMTKRSLKDKADTYEQLTKAVNDRFGMIGEDVAYSRSGDEYAGRPTTNDNDGLWTSEYAIGEIYRYLTAKQEGDAAEAAAAKADATRAAKAVMLLAQVSGRGNGFVARSYIMEGDAQPNGFWFKKVKAEDGSAYGVAVDTSDAGKKDTLAIADPDLVAEAKAAYKAATGNDYEADYPGKDIFPVIKSKSDGSVVWQLKSPIVEEVDPMLAELYGGSENDYKVIYKADTSSDEVNGQMALLYFAAKYLFDGTGEEDAHLKELAIEFADRIVKGIVTNGFAMIDATGNPTTWARWNATYFAPQIDYTLNTEGVPPGEYEGGYESDVNADEIVSFVKTAIYLTSLDMDKYGEDNALFRDVYDKLWTPRSDGGSYDNNDASYTDETSGIGYIDIMKQYIERKRNVLSSDFDDYPGINSAIHASGNWRLAVNFSDENLFAVAFLPLIDIEMNEDPNSDRVAQLREVFDQWWANMKDENNPFYIYLYQKTYPERTDADLGTAAWALSRMPQYRVNFPVNNSMRKDALLVKYFNYRDYTKINGDRKGVVSTSRPLPLDETDTHKFNSSPFTAFSGYTNATVLNNDYVDYTKVQYNNVSYASGSMESGTWFLLPYWMGRYYGMLKEQQ
;
A
#
# COMPACT_ATOMS: atom_id res chain seq x y z
N MET A 1 17.84 -20.60 -37.58
CA MET A 1 17.36 -21.74 -38.40
C MET A 1 16.41 -22.55 -37.53
N ASN A 2 15.22 -22.86 -38.04
CA ASN A 2 14.06 -23.52 -37.39
C ASN A 2 13.24 -22.72 -36.35
N VAL A 3 12.46 -21.76 -36.84
CA VAL A 3 11.21 -21.31 -36.20
C VAL A 3 10.06 -21.83 -37.07
N HIS A 4 9.19 -22.65 -36.49
CA HIS A 4 8.00 -23.17 -37.17
C HIS A 4 6.87 -22.15 -37.17
N LYS A 5 6.34 -21.93 -38.37
CA LYS A 5 5.22 -21.06 -38.72
C LYS A 5 3.89 -21.62 -38.21
N TYR A 6 3.10 -20.78 -37.55
CA TYR A 6 1.63 -20.83 -37.65
C TYR A 6 1.10 -19.42 -37.92
N ALA A 7 1.12 -19.04 -39.20
CA ALA A 7 0.30 -17.98 -39.73
C ALA A 7 -0.89 -18.65 -40.45
N LYS A 8 -2.11 -18.44 -39.95
CA LYS A 8 -3.33 -18.61 -40.75
C LYS A 8 -4.29 -17.46 -40.51
N SER A 9 -4.43 -16.70 -41.59
CA SER A 9 -5.46 -15.74 -41.97
C SER A 9 -6.83 -15.92 -41.30
N LEU A 10 -7.31 -14.85 -40.66
CA LEU A 10 -8.74 -14.59 -40.45
C LEU A 10 -9.19 -13.52 -41.43
N THR A 11 -9.90 -13.95 -42.46
CA THR A 11 -10.68 -13.08 -43.34
C THR A 11 -11.97 -12.69 -42.63
N ALA A 12 -12.19 -11.39 -42.48
CA ALA A 12 -13.44 -10.79 -42.03
C ALA A 12 -14.63 -11.22 -42.90
N LEU A 13 -15.77 -11.55 -42.29
CA LEU A 13 -17.13 -11.46 -42.85
C LEU A 13 -18.16 -11.38 -41.67
N PRO A 14 -19.35 -10.80 -41.89
CA PRO A 14 -20.05 -9.97 -40.90
C PRO A 14 -21.14 -10.69 -40.10
N LEU A 15 -21.57 -10.04 -39.01
CA LEU A 15 -22.72 -10.37 -38.16
C LEU A 15 -23.96 -10.86 -38.94
N ALA A 16 -24.52 -12.00 -38.51
CA ALA A 16 -25.96 -12.27 -38.53
C ALA A 16 -26.34 -13.45 -37.61
N ALA A 17 -26.80 -13.08 -36.40
CA ALA A 17 -27.98 -13.59 -35.69
C ALA A 17 -28.27 -15.12 -35.51
N ILE A 18 -28.72 -15.41 -34.28
CA ILE A 18 -29.68 -16.44 -33.81
C ILE A 18 -29.15 -17.86 -33.48
N PHE A 19 -28.94 -18.15 -32.19
CA PHE A 19 -29.94 -18.76 -31.28
C PHE A 19 -29.36 -18.89 -29.87
N ALA A 20 -29.79 -18.02 -28.97
CA ALA A 20 -29.57 -18.16 -27.53
C ALA A 20 -30.38 -19.36 -27.01
N LEU A 21 -29.70 -20.44 -26.68
CA LEU A 21 -30.21 -21.41 -25.71
C LEU A 21 -29.74 -20.94 -24.35
N ALA A 22 -30.58 -20.13 -23.71
CA ALA A 22 -30.45 -19.76 -22.31
C ALA A 22 -30.42 -21.03 -21.46
N VAL A 23 -29.22 -21.44 -21.04
CA VAL A 23 -29.08 -22.25 -19.84
C VAL A 23 -29.37 -21.29 -18.68
N PRO A 24 -30.29 -21.63 -17.75
CA PRO A 24 -30.60 -20.73 -16.66
C PRO A 24 -29.38 -20.60 -15.74
N LEU A 25 -28.73 -19.43 -15.80
CA LEU A 25 -27.89 -18.88 -14.73
C LEU A 25 -28.77 -18.59 -13.50
N GLN A 26 -29.30 -19.65 -12.89
CA GLN A 26 -30.02 -19.60 -11.62
C GLN A 26 -29.40 -20.63 -10.68
N ALA A 27 -28.18 -20.35 -10.24
CA ALA A 27 -27.56 -21.01 -9.10
C ALA A 27 -26.40 -20.21 -8.48
N PHE A 28 -26.42 -18.86 -8.48
CA PHE A 28 -25.48 -18.06 -7.66
C PHE A 28 -26.10 -16.76 -7.11
N ALA A 29 -27.42 -16.60 -7.21
CA ALA A 29 -28.15 -15.51 -6.58
C ALA A 29 -28.85 -15.99 -5.31
N ASP A 30 -28.10 -16.61 -4.39
CA ASP A 30 -28.55 -16.78 -3.02
C ASP A 30 -27.68 -15.92 -2.11
N ASN A 31 -28.38 -15.09 -1.34
CA ASN A 31 -27.85 -14.13 -0.41
C ASN A 31 -26.77 -14.74 0.49
N ASN A 32 -25.50 -14.42 0.24
CA ASN A 32 -24.43 -14.55 1.24
C ASN A 32 -24.70 -13.53 2.36
N LEU A 33 -25.70 -13.81 3.19
CA LEU A 33 -25.73 -13.33 4.56
C LEU A 33 -24.42 -13.81 5.23
N PRO A 34 -23.82 -13.03 6.14
CA PRO A 34 -22.62 -13.48 6.83
C PRO A 34 -22.88 -14.85 7.46
N LEU A 35 -21.86 -15.71 7.41
CA LEU A 35 -21.81 -17.00 8.12
C LEU A 35 -22.44 -16.83 9.51
N ASP A 36 -23.14 -17.85 10.02
CA ASP A 36 -23.60 -17.86 11.41
C ASP A 36 -22.36 -17.68 12.30
N THR A 37 -22.16 -16.48 12.83
CA THR A 37 -20.89 -16.06 13.42
C THR A 37 -20.98 -16.09 14.93
N SER A 38 -19.98 -16.70 15.56
CA SER A 38 -19.93 -16.86 17.01
C SER A 38 -19.34 -15.65 17.74
N TYR A 39 -18.68 -14.75 17.01
CA TYR A 39 -18.02 -13.58 17.56
C TYR A 39 -18.99 -12.44 17.89
N LYS A 40 -18.66 -11.67 18.92
CA LYS A 40 -19.40 -10.47 19.29
C LYS A 40 -18.82 -9.26 18.58
N ALA A 41 -19.66 -8.60 17.77
CA ALA A 41 -19.30 -7.35 17.11
C ALA A 41 -18.76 -6.29 18.10
N ALA A 42 -17.75 -5.54 17.67
CA ALA A 42 -17.38 -4.29 18.32
C ALA A 42 -18.49 -3.27 18.06
N VAL A 43 -18.98 -2.64 19.14
CA VAL A 43 -19.97 -1.56 19.06
C VAL A 43 -19.28 -0.27 19.43
N ILE A 44 -19.36 0.72 18.54
CA ILE A 44 -18.76 2.04 18.75
C ILE A 44 -19.79 3.12 18.45
N GLY A 45 -19.94 4.08 19.36
CA GLY A 45 -20.75 5.28 19.13
C GLY A 45 -19.89 6.45 18.69
N ASP A 46 -20.42 7.66 18.79
CA ASP A 46 -19.67 8.85 18.47
C ASP A 46 -18.41 8.98 19.33
N THR A 47 -17.30 9.31 18.67
CA THR A 47 -15.99 9.51 19.31
C THR A 47 -15.49 10.92 19.05
N TYR A 48 -14.67 11.44 19.96
CA TYR A 48 -14.07 12.76 19.78
C TYR A 48 -13.03 12.74 18.65
N GLN A 49 -13.34 13.42 17.55
CA GLN A 49 -12.43 13.71 16.46
C GLN A 49 -11.82 15.10 16.65
N LYS A 50 -10.55 15.23 16.25
CA LYS A 50 -9.75 16.45 16.43
C LYS A 50 -9.81 17.30 15.17
N ALA A 51 -10.35 18.52 15.29
CA ALA A 51 -10.27 19.55 14.26
C ALA A 51 -9.41 20.70 14.78
N MET A 52 -8.58 21.28 13.91
CA MET A 52 -7.56 22.25 14.30
C MET A 52 -7.64 23.50 13.46
N ASP A 53 -7.73 24.66 14.13
CA ASP A 53 -7.53 25.97 13.55
C ASP A 53 -6.19 26.54 14.01
N TYR A 54 -5.36 26.97 13.05
CA TYR A 54 -3.99 27.41 13.30
C TYR A 54 -3.85 28.91 13.06
N TYR A 55 -3.28 29.62 14.02
CA TYR A 55 -3.04 31.05 13.93
C TYR A 55 -1.60 31.38 14.35
N SER A 56 -0.85 32.10 13.53
CA SER A 56 0.26 32.89 14.07
C SER A 56 -0.27 33.91 15.07
N LEU A 57 0.61 34.46 15.90
CA LEU A 57 0.20 35.50 16.86
C LEU A 57 -0.41 36.73 16.15
N ASP A 58 0.12 37.11 14.99
CA ASP A 58 -0.39 38.23 14.21
C ASP A 58 -1.75 37.89 13.56
N GLU A 59 -1.88 36.69 12.97
CA GLU A 59 -3.15 36.21 12.40
C GLU A 59 -4.24 36.11 13.47
N PHE A 60 -3.93 35.62 14.67
CA PHE A 60 -4.92 35.53 15.76
C PHE A 60 -5.43 36.92 16.18
N ASN A 61 -4.52 37.89 16.26
CA ASN A 61 -4.86 39.26 16.61
C ASN A 61 -5.69 39.96 15.52
N ALA A 62 -5.50 39.58 14.25
CA ALA A 62 -6.19 40.15 13.10
C ALA A 62 -7.43 39.36 12.65
N SER A 63 -7.61 38.12 13.10
CA SER A 63 -8.67 37.21 12.63
C SER A 63 -10.05 37.80 12.86
N ALA A 64 -10.88 37.76 11.82
CA ALA A 64 -12.29 38.14 11.87
C ALA A 64 -13.20 36.99 12.35
N ASP A 65 -12.65 35.80 12.55
CA ASP A 65 -13.39 34.59 12.96
C ASP A 65 -13.82 34.66 14.43
N LEU A 66 -13.17 35.52 15.21
CA LEU A 66 -13.50 35.81 16.60
C LEU A 66 -13.94 37.25 16.78
N THR A 67 -14.96 37.47 17.61
CA THR A 67 -15.29 38.82 18.09
C THR A 67 -14.18 39.35 19.00
N ASP A 68 -14.08 40.67 19.13
CA ASP A 68 -13.08 41.31 20.00
C ASP A 68 -13.20 40.83 21.46
N GLU A 69 -14.43 40.62 21.94
CA GLU A 69 -14.69 40.07 23.28
C GLU A 69 -14.23 38.63 23.41
N ALA A 70 -14.52 37.77 22.42
CA ALA A 70 -14.09 36.37 22.42
C ALA A 70 -12.57 36.26 22.38
N ARG A 71 -11.91 37.04 21.50
CA ARG A 71 -10.46 37.11 21.40
C ARG A 71 -9.83 37.53 22.73
N LYS A 72 -10.38 38.57 23.37
CA LYS A 72 -9.91 39.03 24.68
C LYS A 72 -10.07 37.96 25.76
N ALA A 73 -11.19 37.24 25.78
CA ALA A 73 -11.43 36.17 26.74
C ALA A 73 -10.41 35.02 26.56
N VAL A 74 -10.14 34.62 25.31
CA VAL A 74 -9.13 33.60 25.01
C VAL A 74 -7.74 34.03 25.51
N LEU A 75 -7.29 35.24 25.19
CA LEU A 75 -5.98 35.75 25.64
C LEU A 75 -5.87 35.80 27.17
N GLN A 76 -6.90 36.29 27.86
CA GLN A 76 -6.94 36.34 29.32
C GLN A 76 -6.90 34.93 29.95
N GLY A 77 -7.62 33.98 29.36
CA GLY A 77 -7.62 32.59 29.79
C GLY A 77 -6.27 31.91 29.61
N LEU A 78 -5.65 32.11 28.45
CA LEU A 78 -4.30 31.61 28.15
C LEU A 78 -3.27 32.12 29.16
N ASP A 79 -3.32 33.41 29.52
CA ASP A 79 -2.45 34.00 30.54
C ASP A 79 -2.71 33.44 31.94
N ALA A 80 -3.97 33.29 32.33
CA ALA A 80 -4.34 32.77 33.65
C ALA A 80 -3.88 31.33 33.88
N SER A 81 -3.84 30.50 32.84
CA SER A 81 -3.49 29.09 32.92
C SER A 81 -2.02 28.80 33.29
N GLN A 82 -1.13 29.79 33.20
CA GLN A 82 0.27 29.65 33.62
C GLN A 82 0.41 29.47 35.15
N ALA A 83 -0.65 29.76 35.91
CA ALA A 83 -0.71 29.47 37.33
C ALA A 83 -0.91 27.96 37.59
N VAL A 84 0.17 27.20 37.52
CA VAL A 84 0.17 25.74 37.75
C VAL A 84 -0.07 25.42 39.23
N PRO A 85 -1.12 24.64 39.58
CA PRO A 85 -1.37 24.26 40.98
C PRO A 85 -0.33 23.25 41.49
N ALA A 86 0.44 23.63 42.51
CA ALA A 86 1.51 22.80 43.07
C ALA A 86 1.02 21.56 43.87
N ASP A 87 -0.27 21.52 44.23
CA ASP A 87 -0.89 20.50 45.10
C ASP A 87 -1.48 19.31 44.34
N ARG A 88 -1.48 19.34 43.01
CA ARG A 88 -2.04 18.26 42.19
C ARG A 88 -1.08 17.07 42.12
N GLU A 89 -1.56 15.88 42.48
CA GLU A 89 -0.78 14.63 42.38
C GLU A 89 -0.19 14.39 40.98
N ILE A 90 -0.90 14.80 39.92
CA ILE A 90 -0.44 14.67 38.53
C ILE A 90 0.87 15.44 38.26
N VAL A 91 1.08 16.58 38.95
CA VAL A 91 2.29 17.39 38.80
C VAL A 91 3.50 16.65 39.35
N LYS A 92 3.31 15.77 40.35
CA LYS A 92 4.37 14.89 40.86
C LYS A 92 4.74 13.78 39.88
N THR A 93 3.77 13.33 39.07
CA THR A 93 3.98 12.29 38.04
C THR A 93 4.64 12.85 36.79
N VAL A 94 4.22 14.02 36.32
CA VAL A 94 4.79 14.67 35.12
C VAL A 94 6.15 15.29 35.44
N GLY A 95 6.28 15.92 36.60
CA GLY A 95 7.44 16.73 37.01
C GLY A 95 7.07 18.21 37.02
N ALA A 96 7.18 18.86 38.18
CA ALA A 96 6.76 20.25 38.36
C ALA A 96 7.51 21.24 37.46
N ASP A 97 8.77 20.94 37.15
CA ASP A 97 9.62 21.70 36.23
C ASP A 97 9.22 21.57 34.76
N GLN A 98 8.41 20.55 34.42
CA GLN A 98 7.97 20.30 33.06
C GLN A 98 6.59 20.91 32.76
N VAL A 99 5.76 21.18 33.78
CA VAL A 99 4.41 21.72 33.60
C VAL A 99 4.47 23.25 33.49
N THR A 100 3.90 23.79 32.41
CA THR A 100 3.97 25.21 32.06
C THR A 100 2.60 25.89 32.03
N ALA A 101 1.53 25.13 31.84
CA ALA A 101 0.17 25.62 31.85
C ALA A 101 -0.80 24.53 32.33
N PHE A 102 -1.91 24.95 32.93
CA PHE A 102 -2.91 24.04 33.49
C PHE A 102 -4.32 24.60 33.27
N ALA A 103 -5.23 23.76 32.77
CA ALA A 103 -6.63 24.13 32.61
C ALA A 103 -7.58 22.95 32.89
N GLN A 104 -8.61 23.18 33.71
CA GLN A 104 -9.64 22.19 34.02
C GLN A 104 -10.97 22.61 33.39
N ALA A 105 -11.63 21.69 32.69
CA ALA A 105 -12.98 21.87 32.15
C ALA A 105 -13.84 20.64 32.47
N GLY A 106 -14.74 20.77 33.45
CA GLY A 106 -15.50 19.64 33.96
C GLY A 106 -14.58 18.53 34.45
N ASP A 107 -14.71 17.32 33.88
CA ASP A 107 -13.87 16.16 34.19
C ASP A 107 -12.57 16.11 33.36
N THR A 108 -12.42 16.95 32.35
CA THR A 108 -11.25 16.98 31.48
C THR A 108 -10.19 17.90 32.06
N LEU A 109 -8.99 17.36 32.20
CA LEU A 109 -7.81 18.10 32.59
C LEU A 109 -6.86 18.26 31.40
N TRP A 110 -6.48 19.50 31.10
CA TRP A 110 -5.46 19.86 30.12
C TRP A 110 -4.18 20.31 30.82
N ILE A 111 -3.05 19.73 30.40
CA ILE A 111 -1.74 19.99 30.99
C ILE A 111 -0.77 20.37 29.87
N GLY A 112 -0.35 21.62 29.89
CA GLY A 112 0.69 22.15 29.02
C GLY A 112 2.04 21.85 29.63
N THR A 113 2.98 21.40 28.80
CA THR A 113 4.34 21.08 29.23
C THR A 113 5.38 21.74 28.34
N THR A 114 6.64 21.62 28.75
CA THR A 114 7.79 21.96 27.90
C THR A 114 7.99 21.00 26.72
N LYS A 115 7.16 19.96 26.56
CA LYS A 115 7.31 18.89 25.56
C LYS A 115 5.96 18.46 24.97
N GLY A 116 5.03 19.41 24.88
CA GLY A 116 3.71 19.21 24.28
C GLY A 116 2.57 19.34 25.28
N LEU A 117 1.41 18.84 24.87
CA LEU A 117 0.15 18.94 25.61
C LEU A 117 -0.38 17.53 25.95
N GLN A 118 -0.97 17.41 27.13
CA GLN A 118 -1.67 16.21 27.58
C GLN A 118 -3.13 16.53 27.90
N ARG A 119 -4.04 15.65 27.49
CA ARG A 119 -5.45 15.64 27.90
C ARG A 119 -5.70 14.43 28.77
N ILE A 120 -6.24 14.63 29.98
CA ILE A 120 -6.57 13.55 30.91
C ILE A 120 -8.06 13.58 31.20
N ASN A 121 -8.74 12.47 30.91
CA ASN A 121 -10.15 12.27 31.25
C ASN A 121 -10.42 10.79 31.55
N VAL A 122 -10.58 10.45 32.83
CA VAL A 122 -10.82 9.05 33.27
C VAL A 122 -12.26 8.58 33.06
N LYS A 123 -13.13 9.43 32.49
CA LYS A 123 -14.49 9.08 32.08
C LYS A 123 -14.61 8.74 30.59
N GLU A 124 -13.51 8.73 29.83
CA GLU A 124 -13.53 8.23 28.46
C GLU A 124 -13.99 6.76 28.41
N GLY A 125 -14.68 6.40 27.32
CA GLY A 125 -15.22 5.05 27.16
C GLY A 125 -14.12 3.99 27.04
N ASP A 126 -13.00 4.34 26.42
CA ASP A 126 -11.81 3.49 26.29
C ASP A 126 -10.70 3.95 27.24
N LYS A 127 -10.13 3.01 28.01
CA LYS A 127 -9.05 3.29 28.97
C LYS A 127 -7.77 3.77 28.29
N ARG A 128 -7.57 3.41 27.02
CA ARG A 128 -6.43 3.90 26.21
C ARG A 128 -6.51 5.40 25.96
N ASP A 129 -7.71 5.99 26.07
CA ASP A 129 -7.96 7.41 25.85
C ASP A 129 -7.99 8.23 27.15
N TYR A 130 -7.80 7.59 28.32
CA TYR A 130 -7.70 8.29 29.60
C TYR A 130 -6.61 9.36 29.61
N THR A 131 -5.57 9.16 28.82
CA THR A 131 -4.54 10.15 28.56
C THR A 131 -4.27 10.20 27.07
N GLN A 132 -4.42 11.38 26.48
CA GLN A 132 -4.06 11.65 25.09
C GLN A 132 -2.90 12.63 25.03
N TYR A 133 -2.03 12.44 24.06
CA TYR A 133 -0.82 13.24 23.87
C TYR A 133 -0.90 14.03 22.56
N PHE A 134 -0.43 15.28 22.61
CA PHE A 134 -0.48 16.21 21.50
C PHE A 134 0.90 16.85 21.37
N ALA A 135 1.57 16.58 20.26
CA ALA A 135 2.90 17.10 19.95
C ALA A 135 3.06 17.34 18.45
N GLY A 136 4.05 18.16 18.10
CA GLY A 136 4.39 18.47 16.74
C GLY A 136 3.38 19.39 16.04
N PRO A 137 3.64 19.72 14.76
CA PRO A 137 2.89 20.73 14.03
C PRO A 137 1.41 20.42 13.83
N ARG A 138 0.99 19.15 13.92
CA ARG A 138 -0.43 18.77 13.85
C ARG A 138 -1.25 19.40 14.98
N TYR A 139 -0.66 19.62 16.15
CA TYR A 139 -1.40 20.09 17.31
C TYR A 139 -0.86 21.39 17.90
N LEU A 140 0.41 21.69 17.67
CA LEU A 140 1.08 22.84 18.25
C LEU A 140 1.68 23.69 17.13
N TYR A 141 1.37 24.98 17.13
CA TYR A 141 1.66 25.86 16.00
C TYR A 141 3.15 25.84 15.63
N ASN A 142 3.45 25.58 14.35
CA ASN A 142 4.79 25.47 13.80
C ASN A 142 5.69 24.46 14.55
N GLY A 143 5.07 23.44 15.16
CA GLY A 143 5.71 22.36 15.92
C GLY A 143 6.46 22.80 17.18
N ASP A 144 6.24 24.00 17.69
CA ASP A 144 6.83 24.40 18.97
C ASP A 144 6.08 23.75 20.13
N ASP A 145 6.65 22.65 20.63
CA ASP A 145 6.11 21.84 21.73
C ASP A 145 6.17 22.55 23.10
N GLN A 146 6.73 23.77 23.20
CA GLN A 146 6.70 24.56 24.43
C GLN A 146 5.32 25.21 24.63
N VAL A 147 4.44 24.54 25.38
CA VAL A 147 3.14 25.13 25.72
C VAL A 147 3.35 26.27 26.72
N THR A 148 2.69 27.41 26.50
CA THR A 148 2.78 28.61 27.33
C THR A 148 1.42 29.13 27.79
N GLY A 149 0.32 28.51 27.35
CA GLY A 149 -1.02 28.86 27.78
C GLY A 149 -2.05 27.87 27.27
N LEU A 150 -3.08 27.64 28.06
CA LEU A 150 -4.23 26.80 27.76
C LEU A 150 -5.51 27.52 28.15
N TYR A 151 -6.53 27.44 27.31
CA TYR A 151 -7.85 27.95 27.65
C TYR A 151 -8.92 27.01 27.09
N PRO A 152 -9.73 26.35 27.93
CA PRO A 152 -10.80 25.49 27.45
C PRO A 152 -11.79 26.30 26.62
N ASP A 153 -12.26 25.74 25.51
CA ASP A 153 -13.19 26.43 24.61
C ASP A 153 -14.65 26.41 25.09
N GLY A 154 -14.94 25.60 26.11
CA GLY A 154 -16.29 25.41 26.64
C GLY A 154 -17.06 24.24 26.00
N ASP A 155 -16.48 23.56 25.02
CA ASP A 155 -17.08 22.46 24.27
C ASP A 155 -16.09 21.30 24.04
N ASN A 156 -15.48 20.83 25.13
CA ASN A 156 -14.54 19.70 25.18
C ASN A 156 -13.17 19.93 24.54
N GLY A 157 -12.97 21.00 23.78
CA GLY A 157 -11.70 21.39 23.17
C GLY A 157 -10.88 22.36 24.02
N VAL A 158 -9.83 22.90 23.41
CA VAL A 158 -8.87 23.79 24.07
C VAL A 158 -8.17 24.71 23.08
N TRP A 159 -7.96 25.95 23.49
CA TRP A 159 -7.00 26.88 22.88
C TRP A 159 -5.63 26.67 23.49
N VAL A 160 -4.61 26.52 22.65
CA VAL A 160 -3.24 26.23 23.07
C VAL A 160 -2.31 27.28 22.50
N ARG A 161 -1.48 27.91 23.34
CA ARG A 161 -0.50 28.92 22.93
C ARG A 161 0.92 28.42 23.12
N ASN A 162 1.78 28.65 22.14
CA ASN A 162 3.24 28.54 22.26
C ASN A 162 3.90 29.88 21.90
N SER A 163 5.23 29.91 21.76
CA SER A 163 5.95 31.16 21.47
C SER A 163 5.70 31.70 20.05
N ARG A 164 5.15 30.86 19.16
CA ARG A 164 5.02 31.12 17.72
C ARG A 164 3.59 31.37 17.28
N GLY A 165 2.60 30.86 18.00
CA GLY A 165 1.19 30.97 17.62
C GLY A 165 0.22 30.31 18.59
N ILE A 166 -1.03 30.23 18.14
CA ILE A 166 -2.18 29.68 18.87
C ILE A 166 -2.88 28.64 17.99
N VAL A 167 -3.28 27.52 18.59
CA VAL A 167 -4.10 26.48 17.94
C VAL A 167 -5.40 26.33 18.72
N HIS A 168 -6.54 26.32 18.02
CA HIS A 168 -7.81 25.83 18.59
C HIS A 168 -7.92 24.34 18.27
N ILE A 169 -7.82 23.49 19.28
CA ILE A 169 -8.05 22.04 19.15
C ILE A 169 -9.49 21.78 19.58
N GLN A 170 -10.37 21.60 18.60
CA GLN A 170 -11.76 21.23 18.80
C GLN A 170 -11.85 19.71 18.98
N MET A 171 -12.66 19.27 19.94
CA MET A 171 -12.94 17.86 20.20
C MET A 171 -14.40 17.58 19.86
N THR A 172 -14.68 17.39 18.57
CA THR A 172 -16.05 17.21 18.07
C THR A 172 -16.43 15.74 18.02
N LYS A 173 -17.58 15.38 18.58
CA LYS A 173 -18.11 14.02 18.46
C LYS A 173 -18.54 13.74 17.02
N ARG A 174 -18.05 12.65 16.45
CA ARG A 174 -18.45 12.14 15.12
C ARG A 174 -18.54 10.63 15.12
N SER A 175 -19.42 10.09 14.28
CA SER A 175 -19.47 8.66 13.98
C SER A 175 -18.29 8.23 13.10
N LEU A 176 -18.05 6.93 12.96
CA LEU A 176 -17.07 6.45 11.98
C LEU A 176 -17.59 6.61 10.55
N LYS A 177 -18.91 6.58 10.33
CA LYS A 177 -19.54 6.90 9.04
C LYS A 177 -19.27 8.33 8.61
N ASP A 178 -19.41 9.32 9.49
CA ASP A 178 -19.10 10.73 9.17
C ASP A 178 -17.63 10.89 8.74
N LYS A 179 -16.75 10.09 9.35
CA LYS A 179 -15.33 10.06 9.03
C LYS A 179 -15.06 9.36 7.70
N ALA A 180 -15.74 8.24 7.43
CA ALA A 180 -15.72 7.58 6.12
C ALA A 180 -16.12 8.57 5.01
N ASP A 181 -17.20 9.32 5.21
CA ASP A 181 -17.70 10.29 4.24
C ASP A 181 -16.72 11.44 4.01
N THR A 182 -15.99 11.86 5.06
CA THR A 182 -14.91 12.85 4.91
C THR A 182 -13.76 12.29 4.09
N TYR A 183 -13.35 11.04 4.32
CA TYR A 183 -12.29 10.41 3.55
C TYR A 183 -12.68 10.14 2.10
N GLU A 184 -13.94 9.80 1.82
CA GLU A 184 -14.44 9.70 0.45
C GLU A 184 -14.32 11.04 -0.29
N GLN A 185 -14.75 12.13 0.35
CA GLN A 185 -14.67 13.46 -0.23
C GLN A 185 -13.21 13.87 -0.51
N LEU A 186 -12.31 13.65 0.45
CA LEU A 186 -10.89 13.98 0.30
C LEU A 186 -10.21 13.11 -0.75
N THR A 187 -10.48 11.81 -0.78
CA THR A 187 -9.90 10.89 -1.77
C THR A 187 -10.23 11.34 -3.19
N LYS A 188 -11.48 11.78 -3.44
CA LYS A 188 -11.90 12.31 -4.75
C LYS A 188 -11.30 13.68 -5.07
N ALA A 189 -11.20 14.56 -4.08
CA ALA A 189 -10.72 15.93 -4.29
C ALA A 189 -9.18 16.04 -4.36
N VAL A 190 -8.47 15.10 -3.73
CA VAL A 190 -7.03 15.17 -3.54
C VAL A 190 -6.29 14.03 -4.24
N ASN A 191 -6.77 12.79 -4.12
CA ASN A 191 -5.98 11.60 -4.47
C ASN A 191 -6.30 10.99 -5.85
N ASP A 192 -7.52 11.18 -6.38
CA ASP A 192 -7.93 10.60 -7.68
C ASP A 192 -7.19 11.22 -8.87
N ARG A 193 -6.46 10.37 -9.59
CA ARG A 193 -5.83 10.64 -10.89
C ARG A 193 -6.37 9.66 -11.92
N PHE A 194 -7.38 10.05 -12.68
CA PHE A 194 -8.00 9.19 -13.71
C PHE A 194 -8.50 7.85 -13.13
N GLY A 195 -9.04 7.88 -11.91
CA GLY A 195 -9.51 6.70 -11.17
C GLY A 195 -8.41 5.98 -10.38
N MET A 196 -7.13 6.31 -10.58
CA MET A 196 -6.04 5.85 -9.72
C MET A 196 -6.01 6.66 -8.43
N ILE A 197 -6.04 5.98 -7.29
CA ILE A 197 -5.95 6.63 -5.98
C ILE A 197 -4.49 6.71 -5.57
N GLY A 198 -3.90 7.88 -5.80
CA GLY A 198 -2.52 8.16 -5.45
C GLY A 198 -2.33 8.43 -3.96
N GLU A 199 -1.10 8.25 -3.50
CA GLU A 199 -0.69 8.45 -2.12
C GLU A 199 0.36 9.55 -1.99
N ASP A 200 0.58 10.05 -0.77
CA ASP A 200 1.48 11.19 -0.49
C ASP A 200 1.27 12.34 -1.50
N VAL A 201 0.00 12.71 -1.71
CA VAL A 201 -0.37 13.66 -2.76
C VAL A 201 -0.20 15.09 -2.28
N ALA A 202 0.55 15.87 -3.05
CA ALA A 202 0.66 17.30 -2.87
C ALA A 202 -0.71 17.98 -2.93
N TYR A 203 -1.05 18.77 -1.93
CA TYR A 203 -2.31 19.49 -1.86
C TYR A 203 -2.13 20.97 -1.54
N SER A 204 -3.16 21.75 -1.89
CA SER A 204 -3.39 23.11 -1.38
C SER A 204 -4.77 23.20 -0.73
N ARG A 205 -4.88 24.03 0.30
CA ARG A 205 -6.11 24.29 1.05
C ARG A 205 -6.47 25.77 1.00
N SER A 206 -7.74 26.07 0.77
CA SER A 206 -8.30 27.43 0.84
C SER A 206 -9.61 27.37 1.64
N GLY A 207 -9.62 27.92 2.85
CA GLY A 207 -10.73 27.67 3.78
C GLY A 207 -10.82 26.18 4.09
N ASP A 208 -11.98 25.55 3.89
CA ASP A 208 -12.18 24.10 4.09
C ASP A 208 -12.05 23.27 2.82
N GLU A 209 -11.77 23.92 1.68
CA GLU A 209 -11.60 23.23 0.41
C GLU A 209 -10.15 22.74 0.24
N TYR A 210 -10.02 21.46 -0.12
CA TYR A 210 -8.76 20.82 -0.46
C TYR A 210 -8.72 20.55 -1.97
N ALA A 211 -7.58 20.82 -2.59
CA ALA A 211 -7.33 20.52 -3.99
C ALA A 211 -5.98 19.80 -4.12
N GLY A 212 -6.00 18.59 -4.66
CA GLY A 212 -4.80 17.81 -4.91
C GLY A 212 -4.12 18.11 -6.24
N ARG A 213 -2.89 17.64 -6.35
CA ARG A 213 -2.10 17.56 -7.59
C ARG A 213 -1.51 16.15 -7.68
N PRO A 214 -2.36 15.12 -7.85
CA PRO A 214 -1.89 13.75 -7.82
C PRO A 214 -0.99 13.48 -9.02
N THR A 215 0.12 12.80 -8.76
CA THR A 215 1.09 12.34 -9.77
C THR A 215 1.10 10.83 -9.79
N THR A 216 1.73 10.24 -10.81
CA THR A 216 1.97 8.80 -10.84
C THR A 216 2.89 8.37 -9.68
N ASN A 217 2.56 7.25 -9.04
CA ASN A 217 3.40 6.51 -8.10
C ASN A 217 3.60 5.09 -8.62
N ASP A 218 4.68 4.44 -8.16
CA ASP A 218 5.04 3.08 -8.51
C ASP A 218 3.94 2.09 -8.12
N ASN A 219 3.36 2.23 -6.92
CA ASN A 219 2.39 1.28 -6.38
C ASN A 219 0.93 1.75 -6.49
N ASP A 220 0.62 2.73 -7.36
CA ASP A 220 -0.76 3.26 -7.53
C ASP A 220 -1.79 2.14 -7.75
N GLY A 221 -1.42 1.08 -8.48
CA GLY A 221 -2.29 -0.07 -8.76
C GLY A 221 -2.70 -0.83 -7.49
N LEU A 222 -1.76 -1.09 -6.57
CA LEU A 222 -2.04 -1.77 -5.30
C LEU A 222 -3.05 -0.98 -4.45
N TRP A 223 -2.78 0.31 -4.26
CA TRP A 223 -3.59 1.16 -3.39
C TRP A 223 -4.96 1.47 -3.96
N THR A 224 -5.04 1.60 -5.29
CA THR A 224 -6.32 1.73 -6.00
C THR A 224 -7.14 0.45 -5.87
N SER A 225 -6.50 -0.73 -5.92
CA SER A 225 -7.19 -2.01 -5.67
C SER A 225 -7.75 -2.10 -4.26
N GLU A 226 -6.98 -1.75 -3.23
CA GLU A 226 -7.47 -1.75 -1.84
C GLU A 226 -8.62 -0.77 -1.64
N TYR A 227 -8.55 0.43 -2.22
CA TYR A 227 -9.66 1.40 -2.22
C TYR A 227 -10.91 0.81 -2.88
N ALA A 228 -10.76 0.23 -4.08
CA ALA A 228 -11.87 -0.37 -4.82
C ALA A 228 -12.51 -1.54 -4.04
N ILE A 229 -11.71 -2.38 -3.37
CA ILE A 229 -12.24 -3.45 -2.49
C ILE A 229 -13.01 -2.84 -1.32
N GLY A 230 -12.53 -1.74 -0.73
CA GLY A 230 -13.26 -0.99 0.30
C GLY A 230 -14.62 -0.48 -0.19
N GLU A 231 -14.67 0.11 -1.39
CA GLU A 231 -15.91 0.58 -2.01
C GLU A 231 -16.84 -0.57 -2.41
N ILE A 232 -16.31 -1.74 -2.76
CA ILE A 232 -17.11 -2.96 -2.96
C ILE A 232 -17.76 -3.37 -1.62
N TYR A 233 -17.04 -3.35 -0.51
CA TYR A 233 -17.63 -3.63 0.80
C TYR A 233 -18.65 -2.56 1.23
N ARG A 234 -18.44 -1.29 0.87
CA ARG A 234 -19.42 -0.22 1.05
C ARG A 234 -20.70 -0.51 0.27
N TYR A 235 -20.58 -0.86 -1.01
CA TYR A 235 -21.69 -1.27 -1.87
C TYR A 235 -22.48 -2.44 -1.27
N LEU A 236 -21.78 -3.48 -0.81
CA LEU A 236 -22.40 -4.65 -0.20
C LEU A 236 -23.11 -4.32 1.12
N THR A 237 -22.48 -3.50 1.97
CA THR A 237 -23.06 -3.03 3.24
C THR A 237 -24.32 -2.22 2.98
N ALA A 238 -24.26 -1.25 2.06
CA ALA A 238 -25.41 -0.42 1.69
C ALA A 238 -26.58 -1.27 1.16
N LYS A 239 -26.30 -2.31 0.38
CA LYS A 239 -27.33 -3.28 -0.06
C LYS A 239 -27.94 -4.06 1.10
N GLN A 240 -27.14 -4.52 2.06
CA GLN A 240 -27.64 -5.21 3.26
C GLN A 240 -28.51 -4.30 4.13
N GLU A 241 -28.15 -3.02 4.21
CA GLU A 241 -28.85 -2.00 5.00
C GLU A 241 -30.07 -1.39 4.26
N GLY A 242 -30.21 -1.65 2.97
CA GLY A 242 -31.29 -1.12 2.14
C GLY A 242 -31.11 0.34 1.72
N ASP A 243 -29.89 0.88 1.80
CA ASP A 243 -29.56 2.23 1.35
C ASP A 243 -29.21 2.23 -0.15
N ALA A 244 -30.22 2.46 -0.98
CA ALA A 244 -30.07 2.47 -2.43
C ALA A 244 -29.18 3.62 -2.96
N ALA A 245 -29.13 4.75 -2.25
CA ALA A 245 -28.34 5.91 -2.69
C ALA A 245 -26.85 5.68 -2.43
N GLU A 246 -26.51 5.19 -1.23
CA GLU A 246 -25.15 4.80 -0.88
C GLU A 246 -24.66 3.65 -1.77
N ALA A 247 -25.51 2.64 -2.02
CA ALA A 247 -25.16 1.54 -2.91
C ALA A 247 -24.85 2.02 -4.34
N ALA A 248 -25.63 2.97 -4.88
CA ALA A 248 -25.37 3.53 -6.21
C ALA A 248 -24.06 4.32 -6.25
N ALA A 249 -23.78 5.13 -5.22
CA ALA A 249 -22.55 5.91 -5.12
C ALA A 249 -21.31 5.00 -5.00
N ALA A 250 -21.35 4.05 -4.06
CA ALA A 250 -20.26 3.10 -3.82
C ALA A 250 -19.98 2.21 -5.06
N LYS A 251 -21.02 1.78 -5.78
CA LYS A 251 -20.83 1.04 -7.03
C LYS A 251 -20.14 1.90 -8.09
N ALA A 252 -20.51 3.16 -8.23
CA ALA A 252 -19.87 4.06 -9.19
C ALA A 252 -18.38 4.30 -8.87
N ASP A 253 -18.08 4.53 -7.58
CA ASP A 253 -16.71 4.74 -7.09
C ASP A 253 -15.86 3.46 -7.27
N ALA A 254 -16.38 2.30 -6.86
CA ALA A 254 -15.73 1.00 -7.05
C ALA A 254 -15.49 0.68 -8.54
N THR A 255 -16.48 0.91 -9.41
CA THR A 255 -16.35 0.66 -10.86
C THR A 255 -15.29 1.56 -11.48
N ARG A 256 -15.23 2.85 -11.09
CA ARG A 256 -14.21 3.77 -11.59
C ARG A 256 -12.80 3.31 -11.21
N ALA A 257 -12.58 2.94 -9.95
CA ALA A 257 -11.29 2.45 -9.49
C ALA A 257 -10.92 1.07 -10.10
N ALA A 258 -11.91 0.17 -10.25
CA ALA A 258 -11.71 -1.11 -10.92
C ALA A 258 -11.29 -0.95 -12.39
N LYS A 259 -11.95 -0.05 -13.13
CA LYS A 259 -11.53 0.31 -14.51
C LYS A 259 -10.10 0.83 -14.55
N ALA A 260 -9.68 1.64 -13.58
CA ALA A 260 -8.33 2.18 -13.53
C ALA A 260 -7.28 1.06 -13.36
N VAL A 261 -7.50 0.12 -12.45
CA VAL A 261 -6.60 -1.03 -12.27
C VAL A 261 -6.63 -1.96 -13.49
N MET A 262 -7.80 -2.23 -14.06
CA MET A 262 -7.94 -3.00 -15.31
C MET A 262 -7.18 -2.36 -16.47
N LEU A 263 -7.16 -1.02 -16.56
CA LEU A 263 -6.37 -0.32 -17.57
C LEU A 263 -4.89 -0.67 -17.48
N LEU A 264 -4.30 -0.90 -16.29
CA LEU A 264 -2.89 -1.32 -16.20
C LEU A 264 -2.62 -2.68 -16.87
N ALA A 265 -3.61 -3.58 -16.92
CA ALA A 265 -3.49 -4.86 -17.63
C ALA A 265 -3.40 -4.72 -19.14
N GLN A 266 -3.91 -3.61 -19.70
CA GLN A 266 -4.09 -3.44 -21.14
C GLN A 266 -3.35 -2.23 -21.71
N VAL A 267 -2.95 -1.27 -20.88
CA VAL A 267 -2.37 0.01 -21.32
C VAL A 267 -1.06 -0.18 -22.07
N SER A 268 -0.33 -1.28 -21.85
CA SER A 268 0.86 -1.62 -22.65
C SER A 268 0.52 -2.05 -24.08
N GLY A 269 -0.69 -2.57 -24.31
CA GLY A 269 -1.17 -3.14 -25.57
C GLY A 269 -0.49 -4.46 -25.95
N ARG A 270 0.23 -5.11 -25.02
CA ARG A 270 1.04 -6.31 -25.30
C ARG A 270 0.23 -7.60 -25.42
N GLY A 271 -0.99 -7.65 -24.88
CA GLY A 271 -1.88 -8.83 -24.99
C GLY A 271 -1.35 -10.12 -24.37
N ASN A 272 -0.25 -10.07 -23.61
CA ASN A 272 0.47 -11.24 -23.10
C ASN A 272 0.41 -11.38 -21.57
N GLY A 273 -0.50 -10.65 -20.91
CA GLY A 273 -0.63 -10.65 -19.45
C GLY A 273 0.33 -9.71 -18.71
N PHE A 274 1.12 -8.91 -19.43
CA PHE A 274 1.94 -7.89 -18.78
C PHE A 274 1.09 -6.74 -18.22
N VAL A 275 1.20 -6.55 -16.92
CA VAL A 275 0.61 -5.44 -16.19
C VAL A 275 1.60 -4.28 -16.20
N ALA A 276 1.17 -3.10 -16.66
CA ALA A 276 1.99 -1.90 -16.55
C ALA A 276 2.06 -1.43 -15.09
N ARG A 277 3.23 -0.94 -14.66
CA ARG A 277 3.43 -0.44 -13.31
C ARG A 277 2.61 0.82 -13.02
N SER A 278 2.57 1.72 -13.99
CA SER A 278 1.74 2.93 -13.97
C SER A 278 1.64 3.52 -15.36
N TYR A 279 0.98 4.66 -15.50
CA TYR A 279 0.95 5.43 -16.75
C TYR A 279 0.80 6.93 -16.49
N ILE A 280 1.22 7.72 -17.47
CA ILE A 280 1.04 9.17 -17.54
C ILE A 280 0.57 9.58 -18.94
N MET A 281 0.08 10.81 -19.06
CA MET A 281 -0.26 11.41 -20.35
C MET A 281 0.88 12.29 -20.85
N GLU A 282 0.99 12.45 -22.17
CA GLU A 282 1.93 13.39 -22.78
C GLU A 282 1.73 14.81 -22.23
N GLY A 283 2.79 15.37 -21.63
CA GLY A 283 2.78 16.66 -20.96
C GLY A 283 2.88 16.57 -19.44
N ASP A 284 2.60 15.41 -18.85
CA ASP A 284 2.79 15.17 -17.42
C ASP A 284 4.28 15.09 -17.05
N ALA A 285 4.59 15.37 -15.79
CA ALA A 285 5.92 15.12 -15.25
C ALA A 285 6.16 13.60 -15.22
N GLN A 286 7.27 13.16 -15.84
CA GLN A 286 7.65 11.75 -15.89
C GLN A 286 8.65 11.44 -14.76
N PRO A 287 8.29 10.59 -13.78
CA PRO A 287 9.24 10.16 -12.76
C PRO A 287 10.24 9.13 -13.28
N ASN A 288 11.16 8.74 -12.41
CA ASN A 288 12.18 7.76 -12.70
C ASN A 288 11.57 6.38 -12.94
N GLY A 289 12.20 5.60 -13.80
CA GLY A 289 11.76 4.25 -14.14
C GLY A 289 11.90 3.95 -15.61
N PHE A 290 11.47 2.77 -16.03
CA PHE A 290 11.49 2.35 -17.42
C PHE A 290 10.14 2.62 -18.07
N TRP A 291 10.11 3.44 -19.12
CA TRP A 291 8.86 3.97 -19.69
C TRP A 291 8.79 3.78 -21.20
N PHE A 292 7.57 3.62 -21.72
CA PHE A 292 7.31 3.47 -23.16
C PHE A 292 6.20 4.42 -23.61
N LYS A 293 6.45 5.14 -24.72
CA LYS A 293 5.45 5.95 -25.42
C LYS A 293 4.86 5.17 -26.59
N LYS A 294 3.53 5.12 -26.70
CA LYS A 294 2.86 4.50 -27.84
C LYS A 294 3.07 5.31 -29.13
N VAL A 295 3.34 4.63 -30.23
CA VAL A 295 3.56 5.22 -31.55
C VAL A 295 2.83 4.39 -32.61
N LYS A 296 2.17 5.08 -33.55
CA LYS A 296 1.58 4.48 -34.75
C LYS A 296 2.55 4.65 -35.92
N ALA A 297 2.90 3.55 -36.57
CA ALA A 297 3.75 3.53 -37.74
C ALA A 297 2.98 3.95 -39.00
N GLU A 298 3.71 4.39 -40.03
CA GLU A 298 3.12 4.72 -41.34
C GLU A 298 2.49 3.51 -42.04
N ASP A 299 2.99 2.30 -41.77
CA ASP A 299 2.46 1.04 -42.32
C ASP A 299 1.20 0.54 -41.59
N GLY A 300 0.74 1.28 -40.58
CA GLY A 300 -0.44 0.96 -39.77
C GLY A 300 -0.15 0.09 -38.56
N SER A 301 1.07 -0.44 -38.39
CA SER A 301 1.47 -1.13 -37.15
C SER A 301 1.60 -0.15 -35.98
N ALA A 302 1.59 -0.66 -34.75
CA ALA A 302 1.77 0.13 -33.54
C ALA A 302 2.84 -0.50 -32.63
N TYR A 303 3.59 0.35 -31.94
CA TYR A 303 4.62 -0.08 -31.01
C TYR A 303 4.76 0.94 -29.87
N GLY A 304 5.12 0.46 -28.68
CA GLY A 304 5.69 1.30 -27.62
C GLY A 304 7.17 1.53 -27.89
N VAL A 305 7.64 2.76 -27.89
CA VAL A 305 9.08 3.08 -27.90
C VAL A 305 9.54 3.45 -26.51
N ALA A 306 10.64 2.87 -26.05
CA ALA A 306 11.25 3.25 -24.79
C ALA A 306 11.61 4.75 -24.82
N VAL A 307 11.15 5.51 -23.84
CA VAL A 307 11.46 6.95 -23.74
C VAL A 307 12.70 7.18 -22.88
N ASP A 308 13.46 8.21 -23.23
CA ASP A 308 14.63 8.61 -22.46
C ASP A 308 14.19 9.08 -21.08
N THR A 309 14.61 8.36 -20.06
CA THR A 309 14.23 8.62 -18.68
C THR A 309 15.22 9.69 -18.22
N SER A 310 14.76 10.91 -17.94
CA SER A 310 15.64 12.05 -17.64
C SER A 310 16.50 11.89 -16.38
N ASP A 311 16.53 10.69 -15.81
CA ASP A 311 17.27 10.22 -14.62
C ASP A 311 17.80 8.78 -14.78
N ALA A 312 17.96 8.28 -16.03
CA ALA A 312 18.47 6.93 -16.36
C ALA A 312 19.85 6.59 -15.75
N GLY A 313 20.51 7.54 -15.10
CA GLY A 313 21.77 7.34 -14.40
C GLY A 313 21.69 6.62 -13.04
N LYS A 314 20.54 6.04 -12.63
CA LYS A 314 20.44 5.33 -11.33
C LYS A 314 19.66 4.01 -11.28
N LYS A 315 19.25 3.43 -12.40
CA LYS A 315 18.92 1.99 -12.46
C LYS A 315 19.61 1.35 -13.66
N ASP A 316 20.83 0.88 -13.43
CA ASP A 316 21.69 0.12 -14.36
C ASP A 316 21.21 -1.34 -14.56
N THR A 317 19.89 -1.61 -14.57
CA THR A 317 19.39 -2.94 -14.16
C THR A 317 18.67 -3.78 -15.20
N LEU A 318 18.12 -3.18 -16.26
CA LEU A 318 17.35 -3.93 -17.27
C LEU A 318 18.22 -4.20 -18.49
N ALA A 319 18.98 -5.30 -18.41
CA ALA A 319 19.62 -5.87 -19.59
C ALA A 319 18.56 -6.29 -20.62
N ILE A 320 18.96 -6.43 -21.88
CA ILE A 320 18.13 -7.07 -22.91
C ILE A 320 18.58 -8.53 -23.06
N ALA A 321 17.66 -9.48 -22.93
CA ALA A 321 17.98 -10.91 -23.11
C ALA A 321 17.95 -11.35 -24.57
N ASP A 322 17.24 -10.64 -25.43
CA ASP A 322 17.13 -10.99 -26.84
C ASP A 322 18.44 -10.62 -27.59
N PRO A 323 19.23 -11.62 -28.05
CA PRO A 323 20.50 -11.37 -28.72
C PRO A 323 20.34 -10.65 -30.07
N ASP A 324 19.18 -10.76 -30.73
CA ASP A 324 18.91 -10.08 -31.99
C ASP A 324 18.67 -8.58 -31.73
N LEU A 325 17.96 -8.23 -30.66
CA LEU A 325 17.78 -6.83 -30.24
C LEU A 325 19.12 -6.20 -29.80
N VAL A 326 19.95 -6.94 -29.07
CA VAL A 326 21.30 -6.50 -28.70
C VAL A 326 22.16 -6.25 -29.95
N ALA A 327 22.13 -7.17 -30.91
CA ALA A 327 22.86 -7.02 -32.17
C ALA A 327 22.35 -5.82 -32.99
N GLU A 328 21.04 -5.62 -33.07
CA GLU A 328 20.41 -4.48 -33.73
C GLU A 328 20.86 -3.15 -33.13
N ALA A 329 20.81 -3.06 -31.80
CA ALA A 329 21.21 -1.89 -31.03
C ALA A 329 22.70 -1.52 -31.27
N LYS A 330 23.60 -2.51 -31.18
CA LYS A 330 25.04 -2.34 -31.44
C LYS A 330 25.32 -1.94 -32.89
N ALA A 331 24.60 -2.53 -33.85
CA ALA A 331 24.74 -2.17 -35.26
C ALA A 331 24.28 -0.74 -35.56
N ALA A 332 23.15 -0.30 -35.00
CA ALA A 332 22.65 1.06 -35.14
C ALA A 332 23.62 2.10 -34.54
N TYR A 333 24.20 1.81 -33.37
CA TYR A 333 25.22 2.66 -32.76
C TYR A 333 26.46 2.85 -33.64
N LYS A 334 26.98 1.74 -34.17
CA LYS A 334 28.15 1.75 -35.06
C LYS A 334 27.88 2.52 -36.35
N ALA A 335 26.71 2.34 -36.94
CA ALA A 335 26.31 3.05 -38.16
C ALA A 335 26.22 4.56 -37.94
N ALA A 336 25.72 5.00 -36.78
CA ALA A 336 25.52 6.43 -36.49
C ALA A 336 26.80 7.15 -36.01
N THR A 337 27.66 6.47 -35.25
CA THR A 337 28.82 7.11 -34.59
C THR A 337 30.17 6.76 -35.24
N GLY A 338 30.23 5.67 -36.00
CA GLY A 338 31.49 5.10 -36.50
C GLY A 338 32.31 4.35 -35.44
N ASN A 339 31.87 4.35 -34.18
CA ASN A 339 32.57 3.67 -33.07
C ASN A 339 32.03 2.25 -32.85
N ASP A 340 32.83 1.43 -32.19
CA ASP A 340 32.37 0.14 -31.65
C ASP A 340 31.70 0.37 -30.29
N TYR A 341 30.48 -0.15 -30.11
CA TYR A 341 29.76 -0.01 -28.85
C TYR A 341 30.54 -0.67 -27.70
N GLU A 342 31.13 -1.84 -27.92
CA GLU A 342 31.89 -2.57 -26.89
C GLU A 342 33.16 -1.83 -26.46
N ALA A 343 33.74 -1.03 -27.34
CA ALA A 343 34.90 -0.21 -26.99
C ALA A 343 34.48 0.99 -26.11
N ASP A 344 33.30 1.53 -26.37
CA ASP A 344 32.77 2.71 -25.69
C ASP A 344 32.07 2.37 -24.36
N TYR A 345 31.51 1.15 -24.25
CA TYR A 345 30.75 0.65 -23.11
C TYR A 345 31.07 -0.85 -22.88
N PRO A 346 32.32 -1.19 -22.52
CA PRO A 346 32.74 -2.58 -22.40
C PRO A 346 31.90 -3.33 -21.36
N GLY A 347 31.35 -4.49 -21.75
CA GLY A 347 30.59 -5.38 -20.85
C GLY A 347 29.19 -4.88 -20.49
N LYS A 348 28.63 -3.90 -21.20
CA LYS A 348 27.28 -3.38 -20.95
C LYS A 348 26.30 -3.85 -22.02
N ASP A 349 25.26 -4.57 -21.60
CA ASP A 349 24.11 -4.95 -22.43
C ASP A 349 22.80 -4.26 -21.99
N ILE A 350 22.88 -2.97 -21.63
CA ILE A 350 21.75 -2.18 -21.13
C ILE A 350 21.34 -1.15 -22.19
N PHE A 351 20.19 -1.37 -22.85
CA PHE A 351 19.76 -0.51 -23.96
C PHE A 351 18.25 -0.26 -24.02
N PRO A 352 17.66 0.58 -23.17
CA PRO A 352 16.34 1.15 -23.47
C PRO A 352 16.40 2.13 -24.65
N VAL A 353 17.40 3.03 -24.64
CA VAL A 353 17.57 4.12 -25.60
C VAL A 353 19.06 4.33 -25.86
N ILE A 354 19.46 4.47 -27.13
CA ILE A 354 20.83 4.79 -27.53
C ILE A 354 20.86 6.14 -28.22
N LYS A 355 21.79 7.00 -27.79
CA LYS A 355 22.03 8.31 -28.40
C LYS A 355 23.38 8.37 -29.12
N SER A 356 23.41 9.13 -30.21
CA SER A 356 24.64 9.54 -30.87
C SER A 356 25.51 10.35 -29.91
N LYS A 357 26.80 10.02 -29.85
CA LYS A 357 27.78 10.78 -29.04
C LYS A 357 27.95 12.23 -29.51
N SER A 358 27.77 12.51 -30.80
CA SER A 358 28.14 13.80 -31.39
C SER A 358 27.11 14.91 -31.16
N ASP A 359 25.83 14.56 -31.19
CA ASP A 359 24.73 15.52 -31.15
C ASP A 359 23.61 15.14 -30.17
N GLY A 360 23.72 13.97 -29.51
CA GLY A 360 22.71 13.48 -28.57
C GLY A 360 21.42 13.01 -29.22
N SER A 361 21.35 12.92 -30.55
CA SER A 361 20.18 12.39 -31.26
C SER A 361 19.95 10.92 -30.92
N VAL A 362 18.69 10.49 -30.81
CA VAL A 362 18.35 9.09 -30.58
C VAL A 362 18.60 8.30 -31.86
N VAL A 363 19.48 7.29 -31.80
CA VAL A 363 19.87 6.46 -32.96
C VAL A 363 19.22 5.09 -32.94
N TRP A 364 18.76 4.64 -31.76
CA TRP A 364 18.03 3.40 -31.57
C TRP A 364 17.20 3.44 -30.28
N GLN A 365 16.02 2.79 -30.28
CA GLN A 365 15.14 2.64 -29.12
C GLN A 365 14.57 1.22 -29.09
N LEU A 366 14.45 0.65 -27.89
CA LEU A 366 13.73 -0.60 -27.69
C LEU A 366 12.25 -0.41 -28.03
N LYS A 367 11.70 -1.35 -28.82
CA LYS A 367 10.31 -1.37 -29.23
C LYS A 367 9.57 -2.52 -28.56
N SER A 368 8.42 -2.23 -27.97
CA SER A 368 7.43 -3.23 -27.56
C SER A 368 6.31 -3.29 -28.59
N PRO A 369 5.96 -4.45 -29.15
CA PRO A 369 4.82 -4.55 -30.06
C PRO A 369 3.51 -4.20 -29.33
N ILE A 370 2.62 -3.48 -30.03
CA ILE A 370 1.24 -3.26 -29.61
C ILE A 370 0.36 -4.13 -30.50
N VAL A 371 -0.30 -5.12 -29.90
CA VAL A 371 -1.12 -6.13 -30.59
C VAL A 371 -2.61 -5.96 -30.32
N GLU A 372 -2.98 -5.16 -29.32
CA GLU A 372 -4.36 -4.81 -29.00
C GLU A 372 -4.50 -3.32 -28.67
N GLU A 373 -5.68 -2.78 -28.96
CA GLU A 373 -6.08 -1.42 -28.55
C GLU A 373 -6.68 -1.46 -27.14
N VAL A 374 -6.67 -0.32 -26.45
CA VAL A 374 -7.30 -0.22 -25.13
C VAL A 374 -8.81 -0.26 -25.30
N ASP A 375 -9.50 -1.02 -24.45
CA ASP A 375 -10.94 -1.10 -24.45
C ASP A 375 -11.56 0.30 -24.28
N PRO A 376 -12.56 0.70 -25.10
CA PRO A 376 -13.14 2.03 -25.03
C PRO A 376 -13.62 2.45 -23.64
N MET A 377 -14.17 1.52 -22.83
CA MET A 377 -14.63 1.82 -21.47
C MET A 377 -13.48 2.15 -20.52
N LEU A 378 -12.29 1.60 -20.76
CA LEU A 378 -11.09 1.90 -19.99
C LEU A 378 -10.44 3.19 -20.50
N ALA A 379 -10.46 3.40 -21.82
CA ALA A 379 -9.91 4.60 -22.46
C ALA A 379 -10.63 5.90 -22.05
N GLU A 380 -11.89 5.82 -21.65
CA GLU A 380 -12.65 6.94 -21.07
C GLU A 380 -11.93 7.62 -19.89
N LEU A 381 -11.13 6.87 -19.11
CA LEU A 381 -10.41 7.42 -17.95
C LEU A 381 -9.41 8.51 -18.32
N TYR A 382 -8.81 8.44 -19.51
CA TYR A 382 -7.90 9.46 -20.04
C TYR A 382 -8.49 10.23 -21.23
N GLY A 383 -9.82 10.24 -21.35
CA GLY A 383 -10.55 11.06 -22.31
C GLY A 383 -10.77 10.43 -23.67
N GLY A 384 -10.79 9.09 -23.78
CA GLY A 384 -11.21 8.35 -24.97
C GLY A 384 -10.07 7.79 -25.84
N SER A 385 -10.41 6.83 -26.70
CA SER A 385 -9.46 6.07 -27.53
C SER A 385 -8.63 6.93 -28.49
N GLU A 386 -9.08 8.14 -28.83
CA GLU A 386 -8.32 9.11 -29.61
C GLU A 386 -7.02 9.57 -28.90
N ASN A 387 -6.94 9.38 -27.58
CA ASN A 387 -5.80 9.77 -26.75
C ASN A 387 -4.86 8.60 -26.44
N ASP A 388 -5.12 7.38 -26.93
CA ASP A 388 -4.27 6.20 -26.69
C ASP A 388 -2.79 6.47 -26.97
N TYR A 389 -2.49 7.12 -28.09
CA TYR A 389 -1.12 7.42 -28.52
C TYR A 389 -0.47 8.60 -27.78
N LYS A 390 -1.18 9.21 -26.84
CA LYS A 390 -0.63 10.17 -25.87
C LYS A 390 -0.24 9.51 -24.55
N VAL A 391 -0.59 8.23 -24.35
CA VAL A 391 -0.25 7.50 -23.14
C VAL A 391 1.22 7.08 -23.16
N ILE A 392 1.88 7.28 -22.02
CA ILE A 392 3.23 6.78 -21.73
C ILE A 392 3.10 5.85 -20.51
N TYR A 393 3.40 4.56 -20.68
CA TYR A 393 3.26 3.58 -19.60
C TYR A 393 4.61 3.25 -18.98
N LYS A 394 4.60 2.96 -17.68
CA LYS A 394 5.76 2.49 -16.92
C LYS A 394 5.79 0.97 -16.95
N ALA A 395 6.96 0.43 -17.23
CA ALA A 395 7.24 -1.00 -17.22
C ALA A 395 8.02 -1.39 -15.95
N ASP A 396 8.72 -2.53 -15.93
CA ASP A 396 9.41 -3.05 -14.73
C ASP A 396 8.51 -3.11 -13.47
N THR A 397 7.36 -3.78 -13.65
CA THR A 397 6.29 -3.94 -12.65
C THR A 397 6.74 -4.77 -11.44
N SER A 398 6.33 -4.37 -10.24
CA SER A 398 6.56 -5.10 -9.00
C SER A 398 5.54 -6.22 -8.80
N SER A 399 5.77 -7.10 -7.82
CA SER A 399 4.72 -8.04 -7.39
C SER A 399 3.53 -7.31 -6.76
N ASP A 400 3.78 -6.17 -6.08
CA ASP A 400 2.78 -5.31 -5.44
C ASP A 400 1.59 -4.98 -6.36
N GLU A 401 1.86 -4.54 -7.59
CA GLU A 401 0.80 -4.14 -8.52
C GLU A 401 0.00 -5.36 -8.99
N VAL A 402 0.65 -6.50 -9.21
CA VAL A 402 -0.01 -7.77 -9.57
C VAL A 402 -0.86 -8.30 -8.42
N ASN A 403 -0.37 -8.17 -7.19
CA ASN A 403 -1.06 -8.60 -5.99
C ASN A 403 -2.39 -7.87 -5.79
N GLY A 404 -2.34 -6.53 -5.76
CA GLY A 404 -3.54 -5.72 -5.69
C GLY A 404 -4.49 -5.98 -6.86
N GLN A 405 -3.96 -6.14 -8.09
CA GLN A 405 -4.78 -6.40 -9.25
C GLN A 405 -5.54 -7.72 -9.16
N MET A 406 -4.86 -8.82 -8.84
CA MET A 406 -5.49 -10.14 -8.73
C MET A 406 -6.57 -10.16 -7.64
N ALA A 407 -6.30 -9.54 -6.48
CA ALA A 407 -7.30 -9.40 -5.42
C ALA A 407 -8.54 -8.62 -5.90
N LEU A 408 -8.34 -7.47 -6.56
CA LEU A 408 -9.46 -6.68 -7.06
C LEU A 408 -10.26 -7.40 -8.15
N LEU A 409 -9.61 -8.07 -9.11
CA LEU A 409 -10.30 -8.80 -10.17
C LEU A 409 -11.26 -9.86 -9.61
N TYR A 410 -10.85 -10.55 -8.54
CA TYR A 410 -11.72 -11.47 -7.80
C TYR A 410 -12.95 -10.77 -7.22
N PHE A 411 -12.74 -9.75 -6.38
CA PHE A 411 -13.84 -9.06 -5.68
C PHE A 411 -14.77 -8.36 -6.66
N ALA A 412 -14.24 -7.75 -7.72
CA ALA A 412 -15.02 -7.07 -8.73
C ALA A 412 -15.92 -8.05 -9.50
N ALA A 413 -15.38 -9.16 -10.02
CA ALA A 413 -16.17 -10.14 -10.75
C ALA A 413 -17.20 -10.87 -9.85
N LYS A 414 -16.86 -11.10 -8.58
CA LYS A 414 -17.74 -11.79 -7.63
C LYS A 414 -18.88 -10.91 -7.10
N TYR A 415 -18.60 -9.65 -6.79
CA TYR A 415 -19.52 -8.81 -6.02
C TYR A 415 -19.96 -7.51 -6.71
N LEU A 416 -19.13 -6.93 -7.58
CA LEU A 416 -19.40 -5.63 -8.20
C LEU A 416 -20.16 -5.79 -9.53
N PHE A 417 -19.63 -6.65 -10.40
CA PHE A 417 -20.14 -6.90 -11.74
C PHE A 417 -21.05 -8.14 -11.73
N ASP A 418 -22.32 -7.91 -11.39
CA ASP A 418 -23.35 -8.96 -11.31
C ASP A 418 -23.83 -9.45 -12.68
N GLY A 419 -23.42 -8.77 -13.77
CA GLY A 419 -23.76 -9.12 -15.15
C GLY A 419 -25.19 -8.76 -15.55
N THR A 420 -25.91 -7.98 -14.75
CA THR A 420 -27.30 -7.59 -15.05
C THR A 420 -27.41 -6.49 -16.12
N GLY A 421 -26.37 -5.66 -16.27
CA GLY A 421 -26.25 -4.64 -17.32
C GLY A 421 -25.16 -4.96 -18.34
N GLU A 422 -25.23 -4.35 -19.52
CA GLU A 422 -24.22 -4.52 -20.59
C GLU A 422 -22.82 -4.11 -20.13
N GLU A 423 -22.70 -2.99 -19.42
CA GLU A 423 -21.43 -2.54 -18.82
C GLU A 423 -20.89 -3.56 -17.81
N ASP A 424 -21.72 -4.01 -16.86
CA ASP A 424 -21.29 -5.00 -15.86
C ASP A 424 -20.89 -6.32 -16.52
N ALA A 425 -21.63 -6.79 -17.52
CA ALA A 425 -21.31 -8.02 -18.25
C ALA A 425 -19.94 -7.91 -18.95
N HIS A 426 -19.69 -6.78 -19.61
CA HIS A 426 -18.43 -6.52 -20.31
C HIS A 426 -17.24 -6.39 -19.34
N LEU A 427 -17.39 -5.61 -18.27
CA LEU A 427 -16.33 -5.46 -17.25
C LEU A 427 -16.04 -6.79 -16.53
N LYS A 428 -17.06 -7.63 -16.34
CA LYS A 428 -16.86 -8.99 -15.82
C LYS A 428 -16.06 -9.86 -16.79
N GLU A 429 -16.36 -9.80 -18.09
CA GLU A 429 -15.58 -10.50 -19.10
C GLU A 429 -14.12 -10.05 -19.10
N LEU A 430 -13.87 -8.73 -19.07
CA LEU A 430 -12.51 -8.17 -18.96
C LEU A 430 -11.80 -8.64 -17.68
N ALA A 431 -12.51 -8.71 -16.55
CA ALA A 431 -11.92 -9.19 -15.30
C ALA A 431 -11.41 -10.63 -15.41
N ILE A 432 -12.21 -11.51 -16.02
CA ILE A 432 -11.85 -12.92 -16.23
C ILE A 432 -10.70 -13.02 -17.23
N GLU A 433 -10.78 -12.28 -18.33
CA GLU A 433 -9.77 -12.27 -19.39
C GLU A 433 -8.40 -11.78 -18.90
N PHE A 434 -8.36 -10.71 -18.11
CA PHE A 434 -7.12 -10.19 -17.58
C PHE A 434 -6.51 -11.13 -16.53
N ALA A 435 -7.31 -11.71 -15.64
CA ALA A 435 -6.81 -12.70 -14.68
C ALA A 435 -6.22 -13.94 -15.39
N ASP A 436 -6.91 -14.44 -16.43
CA ASP A 436 -6.41 -15.53 -17.27
C ASP A 436 -5.06 -15.19 -17.90
N ARG A 437 -4.97 -14.07 -18.63
CA ARG A 437 -3.76 -13.66 -19.33
C ARG A 437 -2.59 -13.43 -18.38
N ILE A 438 -2.82 -12.75 -17.24
CA ILE A 438 -1.79 -12.48 -16.23
C ILE A 438 -1.22 -13.80 -15.70
N VAL A 439 -2.07 -14.69 -15.20
CA VAL A 439 -1.60 -15.95 -14.59
C VAL A 439 -1.01 -16.88 -15.64
N LYS A 440 -1.61 -16.99 -16.82
CA LYS A 440 -1.06 -17.75 -17.95
C LYS A 440 0.32 -17.24 -18.34
N GLY A 441 0.49 -15.92 -18.44
CA GLY A 441 1.77 -15.28 -18.69
C GLY A 441 2.81 -15.64 -17.63
N ILE A 442 2.44 -15.58 -16.35
CA ILE A 442 3.34 -15.93 -15.24
C ILE A 442 3.75 -17.41 -15.29
N VAL A 443 2.79 -18.35 -15.35
CA VAL A 443 3.09 -19.79 -15.26
C VAL A 443 3.81 -20.32 -16.50
N THR A 444 3.52 -19.79 -17.69
CA THR A 444 4.18 -20.23 -18.93
C THR A 444 5.59 -19.68 -19.09
N ASN A 445 5.91 -18.58 -18.39
CA ASN A 445 7.26 -18.00 -18.35
C ASN A 445 8.03 -18.39 -17.07
N GLY A 446 7.77 -19.59 -16.53
CA GLY A 446 8.50 -20.12 -15.40
C GLY A 446 8.29 -19.30 -14.14
N PHE A 447 7.04 -18.95 -13.83
CA PHE A 447 6.65 -18.16 -12.65
C PHE A 447 7.26 -16.75 -12.63
N ALA A 448 7.27 -16.05 -13.75
CA ALA A 448 7.74 -14.67 -13.82
C ALA A 448 6.93 -13.82 -14.81
N MET A 449 6.75 -12.54 -14.48
CA MET A 449 6.22 -11.57 -15.43
C MET A 449 7.34 -11.08 -16.36
N ILE A 450 7.13 -11.17 -17.68
CA ILE A 450 8.15 -10.81 -18.69
C ILE A 450 7.88 -9.43 -19.30
N ASP A 451 8.88 -8.56 -19.28
CA ASP A 451 8.83 -7.21 -19.85
C ASP A 451 9.22 -7.20 -21.36
N ALA A 452 9.14 -6.04 -22.01
CA ALA A 452 9.49 -5.82 -23.41
C ALA A 452 10.98 -6.06 -23.73
N THR A 453 11.83 -6.17 -22.70
CA THR A 453 13.25 -6.54 -22.84
C THR A 453 13.45 -8.04 -23.08
N GLY A 454 12.39 -8.84 -22.95
CA GLY A 454 12.46 -10.31 -22.93
C GLY A 454 12.92 -10.88 -21.59
N ASN A 455 13.21 -10.03 -20.60
CA ASN A 455 13.59 -10.44 -19.25
C ASN A 455 12.40 -10.42 -18.29
N PRO A 456 12.47 -11.21 -17.20
CA PRO A 456 11.64 -10.99 -16.02
C PRO A 456 11.72 -9.55 -15.54
N THR A 457 10.60 -9.00 -15.08
CA THR A 457 10.58 -7.78 -14.26
C THR A 457 11.49 -7.93 -13.04
N THR A 458 11.85 -6.83 -12.38
CA THR A 458 12.74 -6.90 -11.21
C THR A 458 12.13 -7.69 -10.04
N TRP A 459 10.85 -7.45 -9.70
CA TRP A 459 10.23 -7.97 -8.47
C TRP A 459 9.02 -8.88 -8.69
N ALA A 460 8.36 -8.89 -9.85
CA ALA A 460 7.28 -9.82 -10.15
C ALA A 460 7.83 -11.19 -10.62
N ARG A 461 8.43 -11.92 -9.67
CA ARG A 461 9.05 -13.24 -9.81
C ARG A 461 8.60 -14.17 -8.69
N TRP A 462 8.25 -15.40 -9.04
CA TRP A 462 7.72 -16.42 -8.12
C TRP A 462 8.30 -17.81 -8.40
N ASN A 463 9.45 -17.88 -9.09
CA ASN A 463 10.15 -19.14 -9.33
C ASN A 463 10.95 -19.59 -8.09
N ALA A 464 11.24 -20.88 -8.01
CA ALA A 464 11.83 -21.45 -6.81
C ALA A 464 13.29 -20.98 -6.59
N THR A 465 14.02 -20.65 -7.67
CA THR A 465 15.38 -20.08 -7.58
C THR A 465 15.37 -18.67 -7.00
N TYR A 466 14.33 -17.88 -7.25
CA TYR A 466 14.13 -16.59 -6.59
C TYR A 466 13.87 -16.76 -5.08
N PHE A 467 13.33 -17.89 -4.64
CA PHE A 467 13.10 -18.21 -3.23
C PHE A 467 14.31 -18.83 -2.54
N ALA A 468 15.34 -19.23 -3.30
CA ALA A 468 16.55 -19.83 -2.78
C ALA A 468 17.48 -18.75 -2.20
N PRO A 469 18.08 -18.97 -1.02
CA PRO A 469 19.10 -18.07 -0.50
C PRO A 469 20.34 -18.11 -1.39
N GLN A 470 20.77 -16.97 -1.91
CA GLN A 470 22.04 -16.91 -2.62
C GLN A 470 23.19 -17.01 -1.60
N ILE A 471 23.87 -18.17 -1.58
CA ILE A 471 24.90 -18.56 -0.59
C ILE A 471 26.18 -17.71 -0.63
N ASP A 472 26.35 -16.79 -1.59
CA ASP A 472 27.60 -16.04 -1.73
C ASP A 472 27.39 -14.57 -2.14
N TYR A 473 27.33 -13.69 -1.14
CA TYR A 473 27.36 -12.23 -1.32
C TYR A 473 28.65 -11.72 -2.00
N THR A 474 29.70 -12.55 -2.14
CA THR A 474 30.99 -12.13 -2.73
C THR A 474 31.12 -12.36 -4.23
N LEU A 475 30.14 -13.05 -4.86
CA LEU A 475 30.03 -13.10 -6.32
C LEU A 475 29.35 -11.82 -6.84
N ASN A 476 30.08 -10.71 -6.73
CA ASN A 476 29.85 -9.50 -7.51
C ASN A 476 30.22 -9.77 -8.98
N THR A 477 29.57 -10.75 -9.60
CA THR A 477 29.79 -11.09 -11.00
C THR A 477 29.00 -10.12 -11.86
N GLU A 478 29.73 -9.22 -12.52
CA GLU A 478 29.26 -8.49 -13.69
C GLU A 478 28.44 -9.44 -14.59
N GLY A 479 27.13 -9.17 -14.75
CA GLY A 479 26.25 -9.97 -15.60
C GLY A 479 25.06 -10.65 -14.89
N VAL A 480 24.95 -10.57 -13.57
CA VAL A 480 23.75 -11.01 -12.84
C VAL A 480 22.71 -9.87 -12.77
N PRO A 481 21.46 -10.07 -13.23
CA PRO A 481 20.42 -9.06 -13.15
C PRO A 481 20.18 -8.63 -11.69
N PRO A 482 20.31 -7.33 -11.37
CA PRO A 482 20.00 -6.85 -10.02
C PRO A 482 18.52 -7.12 -9.65
N GLY A 483 18.32 -7.60 -8.42
CA GLY A 483 17.12 -8.30 -7.96
C GLY A 483 17.42 -9.73 -7.49
N GLU A 484 18.52 -10.34 -7.98
CA GLU A 484 18.95 -11.67 -7.52
C GLU A 484 19.66 -11.68 -6.15
N TYR A 485 20.07 -10.51 -5.62
CA TYR A 485 20.79 -10.39 -4.35
C TYR A 485 19.91 -10.44 -3.09
N GLU A 486 18.58 -10.51 -3.23
CA GLU A 486 17.62 -10.57 -2.11
C GLU A 486 16.85 -11.92 -2.06
N GLY A 487 17.20 -12.87 -2.93
CA GLY A 487 16.56 -14.17 -3.04
C GLY A 487 16.59 -14.93 -1.72
N GLY A 488 15.41 -15.34 -1.24
CA GLY A 488 15.21 -16.06 0.02
C GLY A 488 14.55 -15.28 1.16
N TYR A 489 14.58 -13.94 1.14
CA TYR A 489 14.00 -13.11 2.22
C TYR A 489 12.48 -12.93 2.14
N GLU A 490 11.94 -12.79 0.93
CA GLU A 490 10.51 -12.54 0.64
C GLU A 490 9.78 -13.78 0.12
N SER A 491 10.46 -14.93 0.11
CA SER A 491 9.94 -16.21 -0.39
C SER A 491 8.58 -16.62 0.20
N ASP A 492 8.32 -16.26 1.45
CA ASP A 492 7.05 -16.50 2.15
C ASP A 492 5.91 -15.71 1.51
N VAL A 493 6.00 -14.38 1.48
CA VAL A 493 4.98 -13.53 0.86
C VAL A 493 4.82 -13.82 -0.63
N ASN A 494 5.89 -14.10 -1.37
CA ASN A 494 5.79 -14.45 -2.78
C ASN A 494 5.12 -15.83 -2.99
N ALA A 495 5.36 -16.81 -2.12
CA ALA A 495 4.64 -18.08 -2.17
C ALA A 495 3.13 -17.87 -1.89
N ASP A 496 2.79 -17.02 -0.91
CA ASP A 496 1.41 -16.63 -0.62
C ASP A 496 0.73 -15.97 -1.83
N GLU A 497 1.43 -15.05 -2.50
CA GLU A 497 0.98 -14.35 -3.71
C GLU A 497 0.63 -15.30 -4.85
N ILE A 498 1.58 -16.15 -5.29
CA ILE A 498 1.36 -16.99 -6.48
C ILE A 498 0.28 -18.05 -6.25
N VAL A 499 0.19 -18.60 -5.03
CA VAL A 499 -0.90 -19.51 -4.64
C VAL A 499 -2.24 -18.80 -4.76
N SER A 500 -2.32 -17.56 -4.26
CA SER A 500 -3.53 -16.74 -4.39
C SER A 500 -3.88 -16.42 -5.83
N PHE A 501 -2.89 -16.04 -6.65
CA PHE A 501 -3.13 -15.65 -8.05
C PHE A 501 -3.67 -16.82 -8.86
N VAL A 502 -3.05 -18.00 -8.72
CA VAL A 502 -3.49 -19.21 -9.40
C VAL A 502 -4.89 -19.61 -8.93
N LYS A 503 -5.17 -19.57 -7.61
CA LYS A 503 -6.51 -19.88 -7.10
C LYS A 503 -7.57 -18.89 -7.63
N THR A 504 -7.23 -17.62 -7.67
CA THR A 504 -8.09 -16.56 -8.20
C THR A 504 -8.39 -16.79 -9.68
N ALA A 505 -7.37 -17.11 -10.50
CA ALA A 505 -7.56 -17.42 -11.91
C ALA A 505 -8.42 -18.68 -12.11
N ILE A 506 -8.25 -19.72 -11.29
CA ILE A 506 -9.13 -20.91 -11.31
C ILE A 506 -10.58 -20.52 -11.08
N TYR A 507 -10.86 -19.69 -10.06
CA TYR A 507 -12.21 -19.23 -9.78
C TYR A 507 -12.79 -18.44 -10.96
N LEU A 508 -12.06 -17.43 -11.44
CA LEU A 508 -12.54 -16.52 -12.48
C LEU A 508 -12.76 -17.22 -13.82
N THR A 509 -11.80 -18.02 -14.28
CA THR A 509 -11.96 -18.78 -15.53
C THR A 509 -13.03 -19.86 -15.45
N SER A 510 -13.38 -20.34 -14.23
CA SER A 510 -14.50 -21.28 -14.08
C SER A 510 -15.88 -20.66 -14.33
N LEU A 511 -15.98 -19.32 -14.36
CA LEU A 511 -17.20 -18.61 -14.68
C LEU A 511 -17.57 -18.70 -16.17
N ASP A 512 -16.61 -19.06 -17.04
CA ASP A 512 -16.81 -19.32 -18.47
C ASP A 512 -15.89 -20.45 -18.97
N MET A 513 -16.29 -21.69 -18.66
CA MET A 513 -15.54 -22.89 -19.04
C MET A 513 -15.53 -23.17 -20.55
N ASP A 514 -16.49 -22.60 -21.30
CA ASP A 514 -16.53 -22.77 -22.76
C ASP A 514 -15.39 -21.98 -23.42
N LYS A 515 -15.06 -20.79 -22.91
CA LYS A 515 -13.94 -19.96 -23.38
C LYS A 515 -12.60 -20.36 -22.74
N TYR A 516 -12.57 -20.65 -21.44
CA TYR A 516 -11.31 -20.78 -20.68
C TYR A 516 -11.02 -22.19 -20.13
N GLY A 517 -11.73 -23.24 -20.59
CA GLY A 517 -11.60 -24.59 -20.01
C GLY A 517 -10.19 -25.19 -20.07
N GLU A 518 -9.42 -24.92 -21.13
CA GLU A 518 -8.03 -25.40 -21.24
C GLU A 518 -7.09 -24.70 -20.25
N ASP A 519 -7.19 -23.38 -20.13
CA ASP A 519 -6.37 -22.58 -19.20
C ASP A 519 -6.77 -22.84 -17.74
N ASN A 520 -8.07 -23.02 -17.45
CA ASN A 520 -8.54 -23.45 -16.13
C ASN A 520 -7.92 -24.79 -15.72
N ALA A 521 -7.85 -25.76 -16.65
CA ALA A 521 -7.23 -27.06 -16.38
C ALA A 521 -5.72 -26.93 -16.13
N LEU A 522 -5.03 -26.07 -16.87
CA LEU A 522 -3.63 -25.72 -16.62
C LEU A 522 -3.45 -25.14 -15.21
N PHE A 523 -4.28 -24.17 -14.81
CA PHE A 523 -4.17 -23.53 -13.50
C PHE A 523 -4.44 -24.52 -12.36
N ARG A 524 -5.38 -25.45 -12.52
CA ARG A 524 -5.63 -26.52 -11.52
C ARG A 524 -4.43 -27.45 -11.36
N ASP A 525 -3.81 -27.87 -12.46
CA ASP A 525 -2.59 -28.68 -12.43
C ASP A 525 -1.45 -27.96 -11.72
N VAL A 526 -1.28 -26.65 -11.98
CA VAL A 526 -0.31 -25.81 -11.28
C VAL A 526 -0.66 -25.71 -9.78
N TYR A 527 -1.91 -25.45 -9.43
CA TYR A 527 -2.34 -25.30 -8.04
C TYR A 527 -2.14 -26.57 -7.21
N ASP A 528 -2.41 -27.73 -7.78
CA ASP A 528 -2.17 -29.02 -7.12
C ASP A 528 -0.66 -29.26 -6.88
N LYS A 529 0.22 -28.80 -7.79
CA LYS A 529 1.68 -28.82 -7.57
C LYS A 529 2.11 -27.89 -6.45
N LEU A 530 1.59 -26.65 -6.39
CA LEU A 530 1.87 -25.69 -5.32
C LEU A 530 1.57 -26.27 -3.92
N TRP A 531 0.56 -27.15 -3.85
CA TRP A 531 0.11 -27.83 -2.64
C TRP A 531 0.81 -29.17 -2.36
N THR A 532 1.67 -29.65 -3.26
CA THR A 532 2.37 -30.92 -3.11
C THR A 532 3.58 -30.72 -2.19
N PRO A 533 3.67 -31.42 -1.05
CA PRO A 533 4.87 -31.37 -0.21
C PRO A 533 6.09 -31.95 -0.94
N ARG A 534 7.30 -31.51 -0.58
CA ARG A 534 8.52 -32.06 -1.20
C ARG A 534 8.69 -33.56 -0.90
N SER A 535 9.18 -34.29 -1.89
CA SER A 535 9.35 -35.75 -1.82
C SER A 535 10.57 -36.20 -0.99
N ASP A 536 11.53 -35.31 -0.74
CA ASP A 536 12.72 -35.55 0.08
C ASP A 536 12.45 -35.45 1.60
N GLY A 537 11.27 -34.96 2.00
CA GLY A 537 10.91 -34.74 3.40
C GLY A 537 11.78 -33.71 4.12
N GLY A 538 12.53 -32.89 3.37
CA GLY A 538 13.38 -31.84 3.92
C GLY A 538 12.57 -30.62 4.36
N SER A 539 12.98 -29.97 5.45
CA SER A 539 12.63 -28.56 5.67
C SER A 539 13.21 -27.73 4.53
N TYR A 540 12.60 -26.58 4.18
CA TYR A 540 13.28 -25.61 3.33
C TYR A 540 14.42 -24.98 4.15
N ASP A 541 15.52 -25.73 4.27
CA ASP A 541 16.76 -25.23 4.83
C ASP A 541 17.30 -24.19 3.86
N ASN A 542 17.56 -23.01 4.40
CA ASN A 542 18.16 -21.90 3.66
C ASN A 542 19.55 -22.25 3.10
N ASN A 543 20.14 -23.39 3.46
CA ASN A 543 21.43 -23.87 2.97
C ASN A 543 21.35 -24.97 1.90
N ASP A 544 20.15 -25.39 1.48
CA ASP A 544 20.01 -26.45 0.48
C ASP A 544 20.18 -25.92 -0.95
N ALA A 545 21.40 -26.02 -1.48
CA ALA A 545 21.73 -25.69 -2.87
C ALA A 545 21.12 -26.68 -3.90
N SER A 546 20.34 -27.68 -3.48
CA SER A 546 19.69 -28.66 -4.35
C SER A 546 18.29 -28.25 -4.81
N TYR A 547 18.06 -26.95 -5.06
CA TYR A 547 16.91 -26.47 -5.85
C TYR A 547 17.00 -27.02 -7.29
N THR A 548 16.77 -28.32 -7.47
CA THR A 548 16.93 -29.02 -8.77
C THR A 548 15.65 -29.02 -9.60
N ASP A 549 14.58 -28.36 -9.13
CA ASP A 549 13.30 -28.25 -9.81
C ASP A 549 12.81 -26.80 -9.80
N GLU A 550 13.64 -25.93 -10.36
CA GLU A 550 13.61 -24.46 -10.31
C GLU A 550 12.27 -23.83 -10.78
N THR A 551 11.40 -24.60 -11.44
CA THR A 551 10.18 -24.13 -12.09
C THR A 551 8.92 -24.96 -11.80
N SER A 552 8.90 -25.91 -10.86
CA SER A 552 7.72 -26.78 -10.67
C SER A 552 6.65 -26.25 -9.74
N GLY A 553 6.99 -25.28 -8.88
CA GLY A 553 6.11 -24.77 -7.82
C GLY A 553 5.89 -25.75 -6.65
N ILE A 554 6.54 -26.92 -6.64
CA ILE A 554 6.31 -27.93 -5.60
C ILE A 554 6.79 -27.43 -4.24
N GLY A 555 5.97 -27.65 -3.20
CA GLY A 555 6.28 -27.37 -1.80
C GLY A 555 6.08 -25.92 -1.37
N TYR A 556 5.40 -25.09 -2.15
CA TYR A 556 5.18 -23.67 -1.80
C TYR A 556 4.31 -23.54 -0.54
N ILE A 557 3.38 -24.47 -0.32
CA ILE A 557 2.63 -24.55 0.94
C ILE A 557 3.52 -24.73 2.18
N ASP A 558 4.63 -25.45 2.07
CA ASP A 558 5.56 -25.61 3.19
C ASP A 558 6.36 -24.32 3.43
N ILE A 559 6.70 -23.57 2.38
CA ILE A 559 7.34 -22.24 2.49
C ILE A 559 6.44 -21.26 3.26
N MET A 560 5.16 -21.19 2.89
CA MET A 560 4.17 -20.32 3.54
C MET A 560 4.06 -20.62 5.05
N LYS A 561 4.18 -21.90 5.45
CA LYS A 561 4.11 -22.32 6.86
C LYS A 561 5.38 -22.04 7.66
N GLN A 562 6.46 -21.63 7.02
CA GLN A 562 7.77 -21.45 7.64
C GLN A 562 8.14 -19.97 7.85
N TYR A 563 7.21 -19.02 7.69
CA TYR A 563 7.46 -17.57 7.86
C TYR A 563 8.32 -17.24 9.09
N ILE A 564 7.89 -17.63 10.30
CA ILE A 564 8.62 -17.31 11.53
C ILE A 564 10.01 -17.97 11.55
N GLU A 565 10.10 -19.23 11.11
CA GLU A 565 11.37 -19.97 11.06
C GLU A 565 12.36 -19.31 10.10
N ARG A 566 11.90 -18.92 8.92
CA ARG A 566 12.72 -18.22 7.91
C ARG A 566 13.20 -16.86 8.42
N LYS A 567 12.33 -16.06 9.05
CA LYS A 567 12.75 -14.78 9.67
C LYS A 567 13.72 -15.00 10.82
N ARG A 568 13.63 -16.11 11.59
CA ARG A 568 14.62 -16.45 12.62
C ARG A 568 15.97 -16.88 12.04
N ASN A 569 15.98 -17.60 10.92
CA ASN A 569 17.20 -18.07 10.27
C ASN A 569 17.96 -16.92 9.59
N VAL A 570 17.25 -15.98 8.97
CA VAL A 570 17.77 -14.71 8.48
C VAL A 570 18.56 -13.94 9.55
N LEU A 571 18.14 -14.01 10.82
CA LEU A 571 18.88 -13.38 11.90
C LEU A 571 20.32 -13.89 12.02
N SER A 572 20.63 -15.10 11.53
CA SER A 572 21.93 -15.73 11.69
C SER A 572 22.97 -15.42 10.60
N SER A 573 22.57 -14.89 9.44
CA SER A 573 23.43 -14.76 8.25
C SER A 573 23.74 -13.34 7.80
N ASP A 574 22.82 -12.38 7.96
CA ASP A 574 22.83 -11.16 7.13
C ASP A 574 23.37 -9.89 7.81
N PHE A 575 23.85 -10.01 9.05
CA PHE A 575 24.35 -8.88 9.83
C PHE A 575 25.85 -8.95 10.13
N ASP A 576 26.61 -9.72 9.35
CA ASP A 576 28.08 -9.83 9.51
C ASP A 576 28.80 -8.49 9.29
N ASP A 577 28.25 -7.61 8.43
CA ASP A 577 28.72 -6.22 8.26
C ASP A 577 28.29 -5.28 9.40
N TYR A 578 27.40 -5.74 10.29
CA TYR A 578 26.88 -4.98 11.43
C TYR A 578 26.85 -5.82 12.73
N PRO A 579 28.02 -6.22 13.26
CA PRO A 579 28.13 -7.22 14.34
C PRO A 579 27.40 -6.84 15.65
N GLY A 580 27.21 -5.55 15.92
CA GLY A 580 26.45 -5.07 17.07
C GLY A 580 24.94 -5.29 16.95
N ILE A 581 24.40 -5.26 15.72
CA ILE A 581 22.98 -5.48 15.42
C ILE A 581 22.67 -6.97 15.50
N ASN A 582 23.53 -7.78 14.86
CA ASN A 582 23.43 -9.23 14.90
C ASN A 582 23.36 -9.76 16.35
N SER A 583 24.30 -9.28 17.18
CA SER A 583 24.38 -9.63 18.60
C SER A 583 23.13 -9.23 19.40
N ALA A 584 22.52 -8.08 19.11
CA ALA A 584 21.34 -7.60 19.84
C ALA A 584 20.07 -8.37 19.47
N ILE A 585 19.87 -8.69 18.18
CA ILE A 585 18.71 -9.46 17.75
C ILE A 585 18.81 -10.91 18.25
N HIS A 586 19.98 -11.54 18.13
CA HIS A 586 20.22 -12.88 18.69
C HIS A 586 20.08 -12.94 20.21
N ALA A 587 20.60 -11.96 20.96
CA ALA A 587 20.49 -11.93 22.41
C ALA A 587 19.05 -11.74 22.88
N SER A 588 18.21 -11.03 22.11
CA SER A 588 16.79 -10.81 22.44
C SER A 588 15.87 -11.94 21.97
N GLY A 589 16.25 -12.70 20.94
CA GLY A 589 15.39 -13.67 20.27
C GLY A 589 14.17 -13.04 19.59
N ASN A 590 14.17 -11.72 19.40
CA ASN A 590 13.03 -10.97 18.89
C ASN A 590 13.10 -10.82 17.36
N TRP A 591 12.54 -11.78 16.64
CA TRP A 591 12.50 -11.80 15.17
C TRP A 591 11.69 -10.66 14.54
N ARG A 592 10.90 -9.91 15.31
CA ARG A 592 10.20 -8.69 14.84
C ARG A 592 11.15 -7.64 14.27
N LEU A 593 12.44 -7.70 14.64
CA LEU A 593 13.47 -6.81 14.13
C LEU A 593 13.92 -7.13 12.71
N ALA A 594 13.50 -8.27 12.18
CA ALA A 594 13.73 -8.68 10.80
C ALA A 594 12.44 -8.66 9.95
N VAL A 595 11.32 -8.14 10.48
CA VAL A 595 10.06 -8.05 9.75
C VAL A 595 10.09 -6.87 8.78
N ASN A 596 9.69 -7.15 7.53
CA ASN A 596 9.28 -6.11 6.60
C ASN A 596 7.77 -5.91 6.73
N PHE A 597 7.34 -4.79 7.30
CA PHE A 597 5.92 -4.49 7.51
C PHE A 597 5.14 -4.33 6.20
N SER A 598 5.81 -4.09 5.07
CA SER A 598 5.15 -4.11 3.75
C SER A 598 4.72 -5.53 3.36
N ASP A 599 5.48 -6.57 3.73
CA ASP A 599 5.14 -7.96 3.40
C ASP A 599 3.84 -8.38 4.09
N GLU A 600 3.56 -7.87 5.29
CA GLU A 600 2.32 -8.18 6.02
C GLU A 600 1.08 -7.61 5.32
N ASN A 601 1.20 -6.43 4.69
CA ASN A 601 0.14 -5.89 3.85
C ASN A 601 -0.05 -6.71 2.59
N LEU A 602 1.05 -7.03 1.89
CA LEU A 602 1.02 -7.85 0.68
C LEU A 602 0.44 -9.24 0.96
N PHE A 603 0.83 -9.87 2.06
CA PHE A 603 0.23 -11.10 2.55
C PHE A 603 -1.27 -10.93 2.76
N ALA A 604 -1.72 -9.92 3.50
CA ALA A 604 -3.13 -9.73 3.78
C ALA A 604 -3.98 -9.52 2.50
N VAL A 605 -3.46 -8.75 1.54
CA VAL A 605 -4.11 -8.50 0.24
C VAL A 605 -4.17 -9.79 -0.60
N ALA A 606 -3.10 -10.56 -0.68
CA ALA A 606 -3.06 -11.83 -1.39
C ALA A 606 -3.92 -12.90 -0.72
N PHE A 607 -3.86 -12.99 0.61
CA PHE A 607 -4.50 -14.05 1.39
C PHE A 607 -6.03 -13.91 1.41
N LEU A 608 -6.55 -12.66 1.39
CA LEU A 608 -7.99 -12.38 1.44
C LEU A 608 -8.81 -13.12 0.35
N PRO A 609 -8.52 -13.01 -0.96
CA PRO A 609 -9.25 -13.78 -1.98
C PRO A 609 -9.00 -15.29 -1.85
N LEU A 610 -7.77 -15.72 -1.55
CA LEU A 610 -7.41 -17.13 -1.40
C LEU A 610 -8.26 -17.83 -0.32
N ILE A 611 -8.27 -17.29 0.89
CA ILE A 611 -9.04 -17.88 2.00
C ILE A 611 -10.54 -17.74 1.77
N ASP A 612 -11.01 -16.65 1.14
CA ASP A 612 -12.43 -16.49 0.82
C ASP A 612 -12.90 -17.56 -0.19
N ILE A 613 -12.12 -17.85 -1.23
CA ILE A 613 -12.48 -18.89 -2.20
C ILE A 613 -12.47 -20.28 -1.53
N GLU A 614 -11.38 -20.65 -0.86
CA GLU A 614 -11.23 -21.97 -0.23
C GLU A 614 -12.30 -22.23 0.85
N MET A 615 -12.63 -21.22 1.67
CA MET A 615 -13.72 -21.35 2.66
C MET A 615 -15.11 -21.45 2.03
N ASN A 616 -15.35 -20.83 0.88
CA ASN A 616 -16.63 -20.93 0.18
C ASN A 616 -16.79 -22.27 -0.57
N GLU A 617 -15.68 -22.89 -0.98
CA GLU A 617 -15.69 -24.24 -1.57
C GLU A 617 -15.90 -25.33 -0.51
N ASP A 618 -15.06 -25.36 0.52
CA ASP A 618 -15.22 -26.25 1.68
C ASP A 618 -14.45 -25.69 2.90
N PRO A 619 -15.14 -25.13 3.90
CA PRO A 619 -14.50 -24.55 5.08
C PRO A 619 -13.86 -25.60 6.00
N ASN A 620 -14.14 -26.90 5.81
CA ASN A 620 -13.56 -27.99 6.59
C ASN A 620 -12.45 -28.75 5.83
N SER A 621 -12.05 -28.25 4.66
CA SER A 621 -11.01 -28.89 3.85
C SER A 621 -9.64 -28.82 4.52
N ASP A 622 -8.77 -29.78 4.17
CA ASP A 622 -7.37 -29.76 4.58
C ASP A 622 -6.66 -28.48 4.12
N ARG A 623 -7.05 -27.91 2.96
CA ARG A 623 -6.50 -26.64 2.46
C ARG A 623 -6.81 -25.47 3.40
N VAL A 624 -8.06 -25.32 3.82
CA VAL A 624 -8.45 -24.28 4.79
C VAL A 624 -7.73 -24.47 6.13
N ALA A 625 -7.59 -25.72 6.60
CA ALA A 625 -6.82 -26.00 7.82
C ALA A 625 -5.34 -25.58 7.70
N GLN A 626 -4.72 -25.81 6.55
CA GLN A 626 -3.34 -25.42 6.30
C GLN A 626 -3.17 -23.91 6.09
N LEU A 627 -4.11 -23.24 5.42
CA LEU A 627 -4.09 -21.77 5.29
C LEU A 627 -4.26 -21.06 6.64
N ARG A 628 -5.06 -21.64 7.54
CA ARG A 628 -5.13 -21.22 8.94
C ARG A 628 -3.77 -21.34 9.62
N GLU A 629 -3.09 -22.47 9.47
CA GLU A 629 -1.72 -22.64 9.99
C GLU A 629 -0.74 -21.59 9.43
N VAL A 630 -0.84 -21.25 8.14
CA VAL A 630 -0.06 -20.16 7.51
C VAL A 630 -0.38 -18.81 8.17
N PHE A 631 -1.66 -18.45 8.29
CA PHE A 631 -2.02 -17.17 8.88
C PHE A 631 -1.63 -17.09 10.37
N ASP A 632 -1.68 -18.19 11.12
CA ASP A 632 -1.17 -18.24 12.50
C ASP A 632 0.34 -17.89 12.58
N GLN A 633 1.14 -18.11 11.52
CA GLN A 633 2.54 -17.66 11.45
C GLN A 633 2.64 -16.12 11.37
N TRP A 634 1.95 -15.52 10.40
CA TRP A 634 1.93 -14.07 10.19
C TRP A 634 1.32 -13.33 11.39
N TRP A 635 0.23 -13.87 11.93
CA TRP A 635 -0.51 -13.32 13.06
C TRP A 635 0.34 -13.18 14.34
N ALA A 636 1.42 -13.95 14.47
CA ALA A 636 2.32 -13.86 15.61
C ALA A 636 2.94 -12.46 15.80
N ASN A 637 3.10 -11.69 14.71
CA ASN A 637 3.48 -10.28 14.75
C ASN A 637 2.27 -9.34 14.58
N MET A 638 1.48 -9.54 13.52
CA MET A 638 0.38 -8.63 13.13
C MET A 638 -0.63 -8.31 14.25
N LYS A 639 -0.85 -9.25 15.19
CA LYS A 639 -1.77 -9.05 16.31
C LYS A 639 -1.40 -7.88 17.24
N ASP A 640 -0.13 -7.48 17.28
CA ASP A 640 0.38 -6.44 18.17
C ASP A 640 0.43 -5.05 17.49
N GLU A 641 -0.06 -4.93 16.26
CA GLU A 641 0.05 -3.73 15.43
C GLU A 641 -1.17 -2.82 15.46
N ASN A 642 -2.27 -3.30 16.05
CA ASN A 642 -3.57 -2.61 16.08
C ASN A 642 -4.15 -2.32 14.68
N ASN A 643 -3.72 -3.03 13.64
CA ASN A 643 -4.21 -2.82 12.27
C ASN A 643 -5.62 -3.42 12.11
N PRO A 644 -6.66 -2.60 11.83
CA PRO A 644 -8.03 -3.08 11.69
C PRO A 644 -8.23 -4.10 10.56
N PHE A 645 -7.53 -3.94 9.43
CA PHE A 645 -7.65 -4.85 8.29
C PHE A 645 -7.17 -6.26 8.65
N TYR A 646 -6.03 -6.34 9.33
CA TYR A 646 -5.43 -7.61 9.75
C TYR A 646 -6.31 -8.32 10.79
N ILE A 647 -6.84 -7.57 11.77
CA ILE A 647 -7.74 -8.10 12.79
C ILE A 647 -9.03 -8.66 12.16
N TYR A 648 -9.64 -7.93 11.22
CA TYR A 648 -10.87 -8.39 10.56
C TYR A 648 -10.62 -9.58 9.62
N LEU A 649 -9.50 -9.60 8.89
CA LEU A 649 -9.12 -10.75 8.07
C LEU A 649 -8.89 -12.01 8.92
N TYR A 650 -8.23 -11.87 10.07
CA TYR A 650 -8.02 -12.99 11.00
C TYR A 650 -9.35 -13.49 11.58
N GLN A 651 -10.23 -12.60 12.05
CA GLN A 651 -11.55 -13.00 12.53
C GLN A 651 -12.39 -13.67 11.44
N LYS A 652 -12.30 -13.22 10.18
CA LYS A 652 -12.99 -13.81 9.03
C LYS A 652 -12.50 -15.23 8.75
N THR A 653 -11.20 -15.46 8.90
CA THR A 653 -10.57 -16.77 8.69
C THR A 653 -10.96 -17.78 9.78
N TYR A 654 -11.23 -17.28 10.99
CA TYR A 654 -11.65 -18.06 12.15
C TYR A 654 -12.99 -17.56 12.73
N PRO A 655 -14.14 -17.76 12.05
CA PRO A 655 -15.44 -17.29 12.52
C PRO A 655 -15.86 -17.88 13.89
N GLU A 656 -15.26 -19.00 14.28
CA GLU A 656 -15.43 -19.67 15.57
C GLU A 656 -14.56 -19.10 16.72
N ARG A 657 -13.50 -18.35 16.39
CA ARG A 657 -12.59 -17.76 17.37
C ARG A 657 -13.15 -16.44 17.92
N THR A 658 -12.76 -16.12 19.14
CA THR A 658 -13.19 -14.89 19.87
C THR A 658 -12.02 -14.12 20.49
N ASP A 659 -10.79 -14.52 20.17
CA ASP A 659 -9.54 -13.90 20.62
C ASP A 659 -9.05 -12.77 19.70
N ALA A 660 -9.68 -12.58 18.54
CA ALA A 660 -9.44 -11.40 17.70
C ALA A 660 -10.00 -10.14 18.40
N ASP A 661 -9.16 -9.13 18.62
CA ASP A 661 -9.55 -7.92 19.35
C ASP A 661 -10.27 -6.91 18.44
N LEU A 662 -11.54 -7.19 18.14
CA LEU A 662 -12.41 -6.31 17.34
C LEU A 662 -12.58 -4.92 17.98
N GLY A 663 -12.47 -4.81 19.31
CA GLY A 663 -12.54 -3.55 20.03
C GLY A 663 -11.32 -2.66 19.75
N THR A 664 -10.14 -3.26 19.64
CA THR A 664 -8.93 -2.58 19.19
C THR A 664 -9.02 -2.12 17.74
N ALA A 665 -9.58 -2.93 16.83
CA ALA A 665 -9.81 -2.49 15.46
C ALA A 665 -10.74 -1.26 15.39
N ALA A 666 -11.87 -1.28 16.12
CA ALA A 666 -12.79 -0.14 16.18
C ALA A 666 -12.15 1.12 16.80
N TRP A 667 -11.36 0.95 17.86
CA TRP A 667 -10.61 2.03 18.49
C TRP A 667 -9.53 2.61 17.58
N ALA A 668 -8.79 1.78 16.85
CA ALA A 668 -7.76 2.25 15.93
C ALA A 668 -8.38 3.09 14.79
N LEU A 669 -9.52 2.66 14.23
CA LEU A 669 -10.29 3.45 13.26
C LEU A 669 -10.72 4.82 13.84
N SER A 670 -11.23 4.83 15.08
CA SER A 670 -11.65 6.08 15.73
C SER A 670 -10.47 7.02 16.00
N ARG A 671 -9.28 6.47 16.28
CA ARG A 671 -8.04 7.22 16.53
C ARG A 671 -7.22 7.56 15.28
N MET A 672 -7.65 7.24 14.06
CA MET A 672 -7.02 7.81 12.85
C MET A 672 -7.20 9.33 12.78
N PRO A 673 -6.29 10.12 12.20
CA PRO A 673 -6.48 11.57 12.06
C PRO A 673 -7.65 11.90 11.12
N GLN A 674 -8.58 12.80 11.50
CA GLN A 674 -9.71 13.19 10.62
C GLN A 674 -9.27 13.65 9.23
N TYR A 675 -8.13 14.35 9.15
CA TYR A 675 -7.48 14.74 7.90
C TYR A 675 -6.10 14.10 7.86
N ARG A 676 -5.82 13.28 6.84
CA ARG A 676 -4.58 12.52 6.71
C ARG A 676 -3.43 13.34 6.13
N VAL A 677 -3.27 14.55 6.63
CA VAL A 677 -2.14 15.42 6.29
C VAL A 677 -0.87 14.87 6.92
N ASN A 678 0.20 14.79 6.13
CA ASN A 678 1.52 14.35 6.56
C ASN A 678 2.17 15.47 7.39
N PHE A 679 2.18 15.26 8.71
CA PHE A 679 2.88 16.11 9.67
C PHE A 679 3.94 15.27 10.39
N PRO A 680 5.19 15.77 10.52
CA PRO A 680 6.21 15.09 11.30
C PRO A 680 5.83 15.06 12.79
N VAL A 681 6.27 14.03 13.51
CA VAL A 681 5.98 13.86 14.94
C VAL A 681 7.20 13.35 15.71
N ASN A 682 7.35 13.80 16.95
CA ASN A 682 8.39 13.33 17.86
C ASN A 682 7.78 12.78 19.15
N ASN A 683 7.66 11.45 19.25
CA ASN A 683 7.16 10.80 20.46
C ASN A 683 8.27 10.31 21.39
N SER A 684 9.54 10.66 21.15
CA SER A 684 10.68 10.25 22.01
C SER A 684 10.67 10.87 23.42
N MET A 685 9.76 11.79 23.70
CA MET A 685 9.63 12.42 25.02
C MET A 685 8.53 11.78 25.87
N ARG A 686 7.77 10.83 25.32
CA ARG A 686 6.69 10.14 26.02
C ARG A 686 7.23 9.28 27.16
N LYS A 687 6.51 9.30 28.28
CA LYS A 687 6.83 8.51 29.48
C LYS A 687 5.93 7.27 29.65
N ASP A 688 4.83 7.20 28.90
CA ASP A 688 3.84 6.12 28.96
C ASP A 688 4.13 4.96 27.98
N ALA A 689 5.11 5.13 27.09
CA ALA A 689 5.62 4.09 26.21
C ALA A 689 7.12 3.94 26.44
N LEU A 690 7.61 2.70 26.54
CA LEU A 690 9.04 2.48 26.61
C LEU A 690 9.62 2.72 25.22
N LEU A 691 10.64 3.57 25.14
CA LEU A 691 11.44 3.68 23.93
C LEU A 691 12.39 2.51 23.89
N VAL A 692 12.29 1.77 22.81
CA VAL A 692 13.20 0.69 22.52
C VAL A 692 14.03 1.12 21.33
N LYS A 693 15.35 1.08 21.53
CA LYS A 693 16.28 1.27 20.43
C LYS A 693 16.25 0.00 19.62
N TYR A 694 15.48 0.04 18.55
CA TYR A 694 15.38 -1.05 17.61
C TYR A 694 16.17 -0.71 16.35
N PHE A 695 16.62 -1.75 15.68
CA PHE A 695 17.15 -1.63 14.35
C PHE A 695 16.33 -2.59 13.51
N ASN A 696 15.36 -2.05 12.76
CA ASN A 696 14.77 -2.79 11.66
C ASN A 696 15.72 -2.64 10.47
N TYR A 697 16.06 -3.74 9.79
CA TYR A 697 16.94 -3.73 8.63
C TYR A 697 16.41 -2.86 7.47
N ARG A 698 15.08 -2.72 7.33
CA ARG A 698 14.42 -1.88 6.31
C ARG A 698 13.97 -0.51 6.81
N ASP A 699 13.60 -0.36 8.09
CA ASP A 699 13.32 0.97 8.68
C ASP A 699 14.60 1.56 9.29
N TYR A 700 15.41 2.17 8.44
CA TYR A 700 16.66 2.82 8.82
C TYR A 700 16.78 4.21 8.19
N THR A 701 17.54 5.10 8.84
CA THR A 701 17.97 6.36 8.23
C THR A 701 19.40 6.23 7.72
N LYS A 702 19.69 6.72 6.52
CA LYS A 702 21.08 6.84 6.03
C LYS A 702 21.72 8.11 6.57
N ILE A 703 22.80 7.97 7.33
CA ILE A 703 23.66 9.10 7.75
C ILE A 703 25.05 8.86 7.19
N ASN A 704 25.56 9.81 6.41
CA ASN A 704 26.90 9.73 5.79
C ASN A 704 27.14 8.42 5.01
N GLY A 705 26.08 7.79 4.48
CA GLY A 705 26.12 6.51 3.77
C GLY A 705 25.81 5.28 4.63
N ASP A 706 25.84 5.39 5.96
CA ASP A 706 25.61 4.28 6.89
C ASP A 706 24.14 4.18 7.30
N ARG A 707 23.63 2.95 7.43
CA ARG A 707 22.30 2.68 8.01
C ARG A 707 22.33 2.88 9.53
N LYS A 708 21.43 3.69 10.07
CA LYS A 708 21.26 3.92 11.52
C LYS A 708 19.84 3.55 11.94
N GLY A 709 19.74 2.92 13.11
CA GLY A 709 18.47 2.41 13.64
C GLY A 709 17.51 3.52 14.02
N VAL A 710 16.22 3.21 13.91
CA VAL A 710 15.09 4.08 14.26
C VAL A 710 14.64 3.75 15.68
N VAL A 711 14.29 4.74 16.49
CA VAL A 711 13.72 4.48 17.81
C VAL A 711 12.26 4.11 17.61
N SER A 712 11.85 3.02 18.23
CA SER A 712 10.46 2.60 18.24
C SER A 712 9.93 2.57 19.66
N THR A 713 8.61 2.55 19.79
CA THR A 713 7.90 2.38 21.04
C THR A 713 7.66 0.90 21.31
N SER A 714 7.48 0.54 22.58
CA SER A 714 7.17 -0.82 23.00
C SER A 714 5.78 -1.32 22.58
N ARG A 715 4.95 -0.44 22.00
CA ARG A 715 3.60 -0.69 21.50
C ARG A 715 3.26 0.34 20.42
N PRO A 716 2.32 0.08 19.50
CA PRO A 716 1.82 1.12 18.61
C PRO A 716 1.18 2.24 19.43
N LEU A 717 1.40 3.47 18.97
CA LEU A 717 0.75 4.65 19.51
C LEU A 717 -0.60 4.88 18.81
N PRO A 718 -1.54 5.63 19.40
CA PRO A 718 -2.76 6.01 18.70
C PRO A 718 -2.43 6.76 17.41
N LEU A 719 -3.10 6.44 16.30
CA LEU A 719 -2.73 6.87 14.94
C LEU A 719 -2.80 8.40 14.73
N ASP A 720 -3.59 9.10 15.53
CA ASP A 720 -3.65 10.56 15.55
C ASP A 720 -2.53 11.19 16.39
N GLU A 721 -1.87 10.43 17.25
CA GLU A 721 -0.67 10.83 18.01
C GLU A 721 0.64 10.46 17.30
N THR A 722 0.58 9.78 16.15
CA THR A 722 1.72 9.51 15.27
C THR A 722 1.69 10.41 14.04
N ASP A 723 2.72 10.31 13.21
CA ASP A 723 2.62 10.77 11.84
C ASP A 723 1.52 10.01 11.11
N THR A 724 1.04 10.60 10.02
CA THR A 724 0.19 9.87 9.09
C THR A 724 1.10 8.90 8.35
N HIS A 725 1.02 7.62 8.67
CA HIS A 725 1.74 6.58 7.97
C HIS A 725 0.78 5.58 7.34
N LYS A 726 1.30 4.87 6.35
CA LYS A 726 0.66 3.76 5.67
C LYS A 726 0.92 2.49 6.49
N PHE A 727 0.02 1.53 6.45
CA PHE A 727 0.21 0.27 7.20
C PHE A 727 1.34 -0.62 6.67
N ASN A 728 2.05 -0.22 5.60
CA ASN A 728 3.22 -0.91 5.07
C ASN A 728 4.56 -0.43 5.68
N SER A 729 4.50 0.21 6.85
CA SER A 729 5.66 0.70 7.62
C SER A 729 5.48 0.36 9.09
N SER A 730 6.57 0.33 9.87
CA SER A 730 6.48 -0.10 11.27
C SER A 730 5.54 0.80 12.10
N PRO A 731 4.45 0.25 12.68
CA PRO A 731 3.51 1.01 13.51
C PRO A 731 4.09 1.37 14.89
N PHE A 732 5.29 0.87 15.19
CA PHE A 732 6.03 1.16 16.41
C PHE A 732 6.92 2.40 16.28
N THR A 733 7.04 2.97 15.09
CA THR A 733 7.94 4.09 14.83
C THR A 733 7.66 5.27 15.77
N ALA A 734 8.65 5.70 16.56
CA ALA A 734 8.46 6.77 17.54
C ALA A 734 8.56 8.18 16.91
N PHE A 735 9.09 8.30 15.69
CA PHE A 735 9.28 9.56 15.00
C PHE A 735 9.39 9.38 13.49
N SER A 736 8.99 10.39 12.72
CA SER A 736 9.18 10.39 11.27
C SER A 736 9.22 11.81 10.68
N GLY A 737 9.65 11.92 9.42
CA GLY A 737 9.54 13.16 8.63
C GLY A 737 10.63 14.21 8.89
N TYR A 738 11.83 13.82 9.36
CA TYR A 738 12.90 14.75 9.73
C TYR A 738 14.08 14.77 8.78
N THR A 739 14.40 15.94 8.24
CA THR A 739 15.57 16.18 7.39
C THR A 739 16.79 16.74 8.14
N ASN A 740 16.60 17.27 9.36
CA ASN A 740 17.63 17.99 10.14
C ASN A 740 17.92 17.37 11.51
N ALA A 741 17.86 16.04 11.64
CA ALA A 741 18.22 15.40 12.89
C ALA A 741 19.75 15.45 13.11
N THR A 742 20.21 15.85 14.30
CA THR A 742 21.64 15.95 14.60
C THR A 742 22.18 14.55 14.92
N VAL A 743 23.25 14.14 14.25
CA VAL A 743 23.93 12.86 14.49
C VAL A 743 24.65 12.93 15.84
N LEU A 744 24.29 12.07 16.81
CA LEU A 744 25.01 11.97 18.09
C LEU A 744 26.05 10.86 17.97
N ASN A 745 27.25 11.24 17.53
CA ASN A 745 28.35 10.32 17.20
C ASN A 745 27.96 9.35 16.07
N ASN A 746 28.95 8.76 15.40
CA ASN A 746 28.75 8.02 14.15
C ASN A 746 27.78 6.81 14.21
N ASP A 747 27.07 6.56 15.32
CA ASP A 747 26.28 5.35 15.53
C ASP A 747 24.76 5.61 15.67
N TYR A 748 24.30 6.82 15.98
CA TYR A 748 22.86 7.10 16.18
C TYR A 748 22.43 8.54 15.84
N VAL A 749 21.16 8.68 15.45
CA VAL A 749 20.50 9.98 15.27
C VAL A 749 19.90 10.46 16.59
N ASP A 750 20.10 11.73 16.95
CA ASP A 750 19.44 12.37 18.09
C ASP A 750 18.19 13.12 17.68
N TYR A 751 17.07 12.42 17.79
CA TYR A 751 15.76 13.00 17.53
C TYR A 751 15.26 13.90 18.66
N THR A 752 15.99 14.06 19.77
CA THR A 752 15.58 15.00 20.85
C THR A 752 15.86 16.46 20.51
N LYS A 753 16.61 16.72 19.43
CA LYS A 753 17.03 18.06 18.98
C LYS A 753 16.29 18.58 17.75
N VAL A 754 15.26 17.88 17.28
CA VAL A 754 14.59 18.31 16.06
C VAL A 754 13.76 19.57 16.29
N GLN A 755 13.98 20.58 15.43
CA GLN A 755 13.16 21.78 15.37
C GLN A 755 12.35 21.78 14.07
N TYR A 756 11.04 21.95 14.20
CA TYR A 756 10.15 22.23 13.07
C TYR A 756 10.27 23.72 12.76
N ASN A 757 10.50 24.11 11.52
CA ASN A 757 10.55 25.52 11.14
C ASN A 757 9.77 25.71 9.83
N ASN A 758 8.87 26.70 9.82
CA ASN A 758 8.08 27.16 8.67
C ASN A 758 7.11 26.10 8.12
N VAL A 759 6.36 25.44 9.01
CA VAL A 759 5.31 24.50 8.60
C VAL A 759 4.17 25.26 7.92
N SER A 760 3.78 24.83 6.72
CA SER A 760 2.59 25.33 6.03
C SER A 760 1.36 24.55 6.50
N TYR A 761 0.28 25.28 6.78
CA TYR A 761 -1.05 24.73 7.08
C TYR A 761 -2.03 24.84 5.90
N ALA A 762 -1.63 25.57 4.86
CA ALA A 762 -2.41 25.77 3.64
C ALA A 762 -1.95 24.87 2.49
N SER A 763 -0.90 24.08 2.67
CA SER A 763 -0.38 23.17 1.67
C SER A 763 0.50 22.11 2.30
N GLY A 764 0.62 20.96 1.68
CA GLY A 764 1.49 19.88 2.16
C GLY A 764 1.30 18.64 1.32
N SER A 765 1.45 17.49 1.97
CA SER A 765 1.10 16.20 1.40
C SER A 765 0.01 15.51 2.20
N MET A 766 -0.85 14.77 1.53
CA MET A 766 -1.99 14.06 2.12
C MET A 766 -2.06 12.62 1.62
N GLU A 767 -2.18 11.69 2.56
CA GLU A 767 -2.47 10.29 2.27
C GLU A 767 -3.96 10.09 1.97
N SER A 768 -4.27 9.09 1.13
CA SER A 768 -5.65 8.71 0.81
C SER A 768 -6.41 8.10 2.01
N GLY A 769 -7.73 7.95 1.85
CA GLY A 769 -8.60 7.31 2.85
C GLY A 769 -8.48 5.79 2.92
N THR A 770 -7.79 5.13 1.99
CA THR A 770 -7.84 3.67 1.75
C THR A 770 -7.73 2.82 3.02
N TRP A 771 -6.73 3.11 3.87
CA TRP A 771 -6.46 2.37 5.12
C TRP A 771 -7.53 2.51 6.20
N PHE A 772 -8.42 3.49 6.09
CA PHE A 772 -9.63 3.54 6.90
C PHE A 772 -10.79 2.85 6.19
N LEU A 773 -11.01 3.20 4.93
CA LEU A 773 -12.21 2.84 4.17
C LEU A 773 -12.33 1.33 3.97
N LEU A 774 -11.25 0.67 3.55
CA LEU A 774 -11.22 -0.78 3.37
C LEU A 774 -11.62 -1.53 4.65
N PRO A 775 -10.90 -1.39 5.78
CA PRO A 775 -11.26 -2.12 7.00
C PRO A 775 -12.58 -1.64 7.61
N TYR A 776 -12.93 -0.36 7.52
CA TYR A 776 -14.20 0.14 8.05
C TYR A 776 -15.40 -0.57 7.38
N TRP A 777 -15.42 -0.58 6.04
CA TRP A 777 -16.50 -1.20 5.29
C TRP A 777 -16.45 -2.74 5.36
N MET A 778 -15.26 -3.34 5.37
CA MET A 778 -15.11 -4.78 5.62
C MET A 778 -15.69 -5.18 6.98
N GLY A 779 -15.35 -4.44 8.04
CA GLY A 779 -15.85 -4.68 9.39
C GLY A 779 -17.37 -4.56 9.49
N ARG A 780 -17.96 -3.58 8.81
CA ARG A 780 -19.42 -3.39 8.71
C ARG A 780 -20.08 -4.55 7.96
N TYR A 781 -19.59 -4.90 6.77
CA TYR A 781 -20.15 -5.96 5.92
C TYR A 781 -20.16 -7.33 6.61
N TYR A 782 -19.07 -7.71 7.28
CA TYR A 782 -19.00 -8.97 8.02
C TYR A 782 -19.62 -8.90 9.43
N GLY A 783 -20.23 -7.76 9.80
CA GLY A 783 -20.86 -7.56 11.11
C GLY A 783 -19.89 -7.60 12.30
N MET A 784 -18.59 -7.42 12.06
CA MET A 784 -17.54 -7.32 13.09
C MET A 784 -17.52 -5.95 13.76
N LEU A 785 -17.99 -4.92 13.05
CA LEU A 785 -18.13 -3.55 13.51
C LEU A 785 -19.59 -3.12 13.37
N LYS A 786 -20.17 -2.56 14.44
CA LYS A 786 -21.49 -1.94 14.44
C LYS A 786 -21.40 -0.55 15.02
N GLU A 787 -22.06 0.41 14.38
CA GLU A 787 -22.25 1.72 14.98
C GLU A 787 -23.41 1.67 15.97
N GLN A 788 -23.24 2.36 17.09
CA GLN A 788 -24.31 2.54 18.06
C GLN A 788 -25.36 3.47 17.46
N GLN A 789 -26.58 2.96 17.30
CA GLN A 789 -27.74 3.73 16.86
C GLN A 789 -28.19 4.78 17.87
#